data_AF-A0A194VI87-F1
#
_entry.id   AF-A0A194VI87-F1
#
_cell.length_a   1.000
_cell.length_b   1.000
_cell.length_c   1.000
_cell.angle_alpha   90.00
_cell.angle_beta   90.00
_cell.angle_gamma   90.00
#
_symmetry.space_group_name_H-M   'P 1'
#
loop_
_entity.id
_entity.type
_entity.pdbx_description
1 polymer ?
#
loop_
_entity_poly.entity_id
_entity_poly.type
_entity_poly.pdbx_seq_one_letter_code
_entity_poly.pdbx_strand_id
1 'polypeptide(L)'
;MAGGDGIHVLDQGVGYGIVVGIGAFFALLMMVITYMQNRYTTYSTKQSEEFNTASRSVKPGLIAAGIVSSWTWSSTLLTSSTFAYSYGIGGPMWYAAMGSSQILLFSLIAIKIKTNAPGAHTFPEIILAHHGRWNHITYLFFAWATNLLVGACLVLGGSQVVGALSGVNVYGACFLIPLVVSAYVISGGLRSTFIADYAHTVILFVAILTFGFSMYATNPEVGSISKFYDLLVEAGKDMPLASNAHGGSYLTFKSNDGLVFAIDLLVAGFCTVWLDQAYWQRAIASRPETSVKAYLFGGMAWYGIPFGFATAMGLGCAALTSSPSFPTYPNPLSAAQNGSGLSAPATAIALLGTGGAGLMLLLLFMAVTSATSAELIAVSSLITFDVYKTYIKPTATSDQLVRMSHMGIIIFSVILASFCCILNAVSIDLTWILTVLGVIVGGASIPVGLILLWEPMSSVAAMASPWVGTGLGLVAWFVVTKLRSGSISVATTGDVTNAAAGNITSCCVGVITAFVLSYLFPAKWGAAEADKDIHAKIRLNKVLHGVTPENSGEGAGSVVDNNAGSDIEKSGGNPLPAAEEVNGHQPPSDPNPETIVPTGNAIVDFLEASYSKPMDPAEARRATKLAYAFNIAYWAIALILVPFTFFGTQWEFTRAGFTGWCVVSFIWVWFSAIVCIMWPLWESRGTMVSILKGISKDLRGKKNRT
;
A
#
# COMPACT_ATOMS: atom_id res chain seq x y z
N MET A 1 -3.31 29.82 -12.55
CA MET A 1 -3.60 29.39 -13.94
C MET A 1 -2.52 28.40 -14.32
N ALA A 2 -2.84 27.10 -14.41
CA ALA A 2 -1.89 26.02 -14.73
C ALA A 2 -2.22 25.34 -16.07
N GLY A 3 -2.96 26.02 -16.95
CA GLY A 3 -3.53 25.43 -18.17
C GLY A 3 -2.65 25.55 -19.42
N GLY A 4 -1.36 25.87 -19.30
CA GLY A 4 -0.49 26.19 -20.45
C GLY A 4 0.53 25.12 -20.85
N ASP A 5 0.91 24.20 -19.94
CA ASP A 5 2.06 23.30 -20.15
C ASP A 5 1.67 21.87 -20.52
N GLY A 6 0.37 21.59 -20.69
CA GLY A 6 -0.13 20.27 -21.10
C GLY A 6 0.20 19.95 -22.56
N ILE A 7 0.34 18.66 -22.85
CA ILE A 7 0.63 18.18 -24.21
C ILE A 7 -0.66 18.07 -25.05
N HIS A 8 -1.84 17.97 -24.40
CA HIS A 8 -3.17 18.09 -25.02
C HIS A 8 -3.40 17.25 -26.29
N VAL A 9 -3.03 15.98 -26.26
CA VAL A 9 -3.18 15.04 -27.40
C VAL A 9 -4.59 14.43 -27.48
N LEU A 10 -5.31 14.39 -26.36
CA LEU A 10 -6.67 13.88 -26.27
C LEU A 10 -7.68 15.03 -26.18
N ASP A 11 -8.89 14.80 -26.66
CA ASP A 11 -10.00 15.72 -26.39
C ASP A 11 -10.49 15.58 -24.94
N GLN A 12 -11.20 16.61 -24.47
CA GLN A 12 -11.78 16.61 -23.12
C GLN A 12 -12.83 15.50 -22.92
N GLY A 13 -13.50 15.06 -24.00
CA GLY A 13 -14.51 14.01 -23.97
C GLY A 13 -13.90 12.66 -23.61
N VAL A 14 -12.73 12.32 -24.14
CA VAL A 14 -11.95 11.13 -23.77
C VAL A 14 -11.51 11.22 -22.32
N GLY A 15 -11.04 12.39 -21.88
CA GLY A 15 -10.65 12.64 -20.50
C GLY A 15 -11.79 12.38 -19.50
N TYR A 16 -12.92 13.05 -19.67
CA TYR A 16 -14.11 12.83 -18.83
C TYR A 16 -14.71 11.43 -19.01
N GLY A 17 -14.64 10.86 -20.22
CA GLY A 17 -15.10 9.51 -20.52
C GLY A 17 -14.33 8.45 -19.75
N ILE A 18 -13.01 8.61 -19.58
CA ILE A 18 -12.21 7.71 -18.73
C ILE A 18 -12.54 7.94 -17.26
N VAL A 19 -12.50 9.19 -16.78
CA VAL A 19 -12.70 9.48 -15.35
C VAL A 19 -14.10 9.08 -14.87
N VAL A 20 -15.14 9.46 -15.61
CA VAL A 20 -16.54 9.24 -15.23
C VAL A 20 -17.08 7.95 -15.83
N GLY A 21 -16.86 7.70 -17.12
CA GLY A 21 -17.44 6.56 -17.83
C GLY A 21 -16.85 5.22 -17.38
N ILE A 22 -15.52 5.07 -17.44
CA ILE A 22 -14.85 3.84 -16.96
C ILE A 22 -15.03 3.72 -15.45
N GLY A 23 -14.96 4.83 -14.74
CA GLY A 23 -15.30 4.91 -13.32
C GLY A 23 -16.67 4.33 -12.98
N ALA A 24 -17.72 4.78 -13.66
CA ALA A 24 -19.09 4.32 -13.47
C ALA A 24 -19.28 2.86 -13.89
N PHE A 25 -18.69 2.45 -15.02
CA PHE A 25 -18.67 1.05 -15.44
C PHE A 25 -18.07 0.15 -14.36
N PHE A 26 -16.92 0.56 -13.82
CA PHE A 26 -16.24 -0.22 -12.80
C PHE A 26 -17.03 -0.24 -11.49
N ALA A 27 -17.64 0.88 -11.09
CA ALA A 27 -18.52 0.91 -9.94
C ALA A 27 -19.73 -0.03 -10.11
N LEU A 28 -20.34 -0.07 -11.30
CA LEU A 28 -21.42 -1.01 -11.62
C LEU A 28 -20.94 -2.47 -11.55
N LEU A 29 -19.78 -2.77 -12.15
CA LEU A 29 -19.16 -4.10 -12.08
C LEU A 29 -18.95 -4.53 -10.62
N MET A 30 -18.40 -3.66 -9.79
CA MET A 30 -18.15 -3.96 -8.38
C MET A 30 -19.44 -4.10 -7.58
N MET A 31 -20.48 -3.30 -7.87
CA MET A 31 -21.80 -3.48 -7.25
C MET A 31 -22.41 -4.84 -7.60
N VAL A 32 -22.27 -5.30 -8.85
CA VAL A 32 -22.73 -6.64 -9.27
C VAL A 32 -21.95 -7.74 -8.55
N ILE A 33 -20.62 -7.62 -8.47
CA ILE A 33 -19.77 -8.58 -7.75
C ILE A 33 -20.16 -8.63 -6.28
N THR A 34 -20.33 -7.49 -5.64
CA THR A 34 -20.75 -7.41 -4.23
C THR A 34 -22.14 -8.00 -4.02
N TYR A 35 -23.09 -7.73 -4.92
CA TYR A 35 -24.41 -8.36 -4.88
C TYR A 35 -24.32 -9.88 -4.94
N MET A 36 -23.51 -10.41 -5.87
CA MET A 36 -23.26 -11.85 -5.99
C MET A 36 -22.58 -12.42 -4.74
N GLN A 37 -21.60 -11.72 -4.17
CA GLN A 37 -20.93 -12.11 -2.95
C GLN A 37 -21.92 -12.21 -1.78
N ASN A 38 -22.71 -11.16 -1.54
CA ASN A 38 -23.71 -11.12 -0.46
C ASN A 38 -24.79 -12.19 -0.63
N ARG A 39 -25.09 -12.62 -1.87
CA ARG A 39 -26.17 -13.58 -2.19
C ARG A 39 -25.72 -15.04 -2.13
N TYR A 40 -24.48 -15.33 -2.55
CA TYR A 40 -23.99 -16.69 -2.77
C TYR A 40 -22.83 -17.11 -1.85
N THR A 41 -22.37 -16.22 -0.98
CA THR A 41 -21.29 -16.51 -0.03
C THR A 41 -21.71 -16.15 1.39
N THR A 42 -21.02 -16.68 2.39
CA THR A 42 -21.22 -16.34 3.81
C THR A 42 -20.69 -14.95 4.17
N TYR A 43 -19.93 -14.31 3.28
CA TYR A 43 -19.28 -13.02 3.52
C TYR A 43 -20.21 -11.86 3.17
N SER A 44 -20.85 -11.27 4.20
CA SER A 44 -21.78 -10.15 4.03
C SER A 44 -21.14 -8.80 4.38
N THR A 45 -21.15 -7.89 3.41
CA THR A 45 -20.71 -6.48 3.55
C THR A 45 -21.50 -5.68 4.60
N LYS A 46 -22.63 -6.20 5.09
CA LYS A 46 -23.41 -5.59 6.17
C LYS A 46 -22.76 -5.73 7.54
N GLN A 47 -21.80 -6.65 7.69
CA GLN A 47 -21.06 -6.83 8.93
C GLN A 47 -19.82 -5.93 8.95
N SER A 48 -19.60 -5.20 10.04
CA SER A 48 -18.45 -4.30 10.18
C SER A 48 -17.10 -5.00 10.05
N GLU A 49 -17.00 -6.26 10.48
CA GLU A 49 -15.78 -7.08 10.37
C GLU A 49 -15.47 -7.41 8.91
N GLU A 50 -16.46 -7.88 8.14
CA GLU A 50 -16.29 -8.13 6.72
C GLU A 50 -16.01 -6.82 5.94
N PHE A 51 -16.70 -5.73 6.28
CA PHE A 51 -16.52 -4.44 5.63
C PHE A 51 -15.11 -3.87 5.83
N ASN A 52 -14.57 -3.89 7.05
CA ASN A 52 -13.32 -3.21 7.38
C ASN A 52 -12.08 -4.12 7.39
N THR A 53 -12.22 -5.44 7.58
CA THR A 53 -11.08 -6.38 7.67
C THR A 53 -11.19 -7.55 6.70
N ALA A 54 -12.22 -7.61 5.85
CA ALA A 54 -12.51 -8.75 4.98
C ALA A 54 -12.52 -10.08 5.75
N SER A 55 -12.98 -10.04 7.01
CA SER A 55 -12.99 -11.18 7.94
C SER A 55 -11.65 -11.90 8.04
N ARG A 56 -10.53 -11.18 7.84
CA ARG A 56 -9.15 -11.68 7.94
C ARG A 56 -8.86 -12.97 7.16
N SER A 57 -9.56 -13.19 6.06
CA SER A 57 -9.66 -14.51 5.40
C SER A 57 -9.20 -14.49 3.94
N VAL A 58 -8.63 -13.38 3.47
CA VAL A 58 -8.19 -13.22 2.07
C VAL A 58 -6.96 -14.10 1.81
N LYS A 59 -6.97 -14.80 0.66
CA LYS A 59 -5.93 -15.75 0.27
C LYS A 59 -4.64 -15.05 -0.20
N PRO A 60 -3.48 -15.72 -0.11
CA PRO A 60 -2.17 -15.10 -0.37
C PRO A 60 -1.99 -14.51 -1.74
N GLY A 61 -2.45 -15.18 -2.80
CA GLY A 61 -2.36 -14.66 -4.16
C GLY A 61 -3.12 -13.35 -4.29
N LEU A 62 -4.37 -13.31 -3.81
CA LEU A 62 -5.20 -12.11 -3.87
C LEU A 62 -4.66 -10.99 -2.97
N ILE A 63 -4.06 -11.31 -1.82
CA ILE A 63 -3.31 -10.34 -1.01
C ILE A 63 -2.09 -9.81 -1.78
N ALA A 64 -1.29 -10.67 -2.42
CA ALA A 64 -0.12 -10.23 -3.17
C ALA A 64 -0.51 -9.31 -4.34
N ALA A 65 -1.55 -9.68 -5.10
CA ALA A 65 -2.10 -8.82 -6.14
C ALA A 65 -2.65 -7.50 -5.57
N GLY A 66 -3.35 -7.55 -4.44
CA GLY A 66 -3.82 -6.36 -3.74
C GLY A 66 -2.67 -5.46 -3.25
N ILE A 67 -1.60 -6.03 -2.70
CA ILE A 67 -0.39 -5.29 -2.31
C ILE A 67 0.17 -4.60 -3.55
N VAL A 68 0.44 -5.34 -4.62
CA VAL A 68 1.01 -4.75 -5.84
C VAL A 68 0.10 -3.65 -6.41
N SER A 69 -1.20 -3.89 -6.48
CA SER A 69 -2.18 -2.94 -7.03
C SER A 69 -2.15 -1.60 -6.29
N SER A 70 -2.30 -1.62 -4.97
CA SER A 70 -2.46 -0.38 -4.20
C SER A 70 -1.17 0.35 -3.93
N TRP A 71 -0.03 -0.28 -4.22
CA TRP A 71 1.29 0.35 -4.17
C TRP A 71 1.71 0.83 -5.55
N THR A 72 1.04 0.39 -6.61
CA THR A 72 1.26 0.90 -7.96
C THR A 72 0.46 2.18 -8.14
N TRP A 73 0.94 3.24 -7.52
CA TRP A 73 0.38 4.57 -7.64
C TRP A 73 0.56 5.11 -9.07
N SER A 74 -0.28 6.07 -9.48
CA SER A 74 0.04 6.89 -10.66
C SER A 74 1.42 7.51 -10.52
N SER A 75 1.71 8.02 -9.33
CA SER A 75 3.00 8.53 -8.90
C SER A 75 4.15 7.55 -9.14
N THR A 76 3.94 6.26 -8.87
CA THR A 76 4.96 5.21 -9.07
C THR A 76 5.35 5.12 -10.53
N LEU A 77 4.39 5.08 -11.45
CA LEU A 77 4.66 4.91 -12.88
C LEU A 77 5.24 6.19 -13.52
N LEU A 78 4.71 7.35 -13.12
CA LEU A 78 5.12 8.65 -13.65
C LEU A 78 6.50 9.06 -13.12
N THR A 79 6.70 9.01 -11.80
CA THR A 79 7.92 9.50 -11.15
C THR A 79 9.11 8.59 -11.42
N SER A 80 8.93 7.27 -11.42
CA SER A 80 10.00 6.35 -11.82
C SER A 80 10.46 6.60 -13.26
N SER A 81 9.54 6.90 -14.16
CA SER A 81 9.86 7.26 -15.54
C SER A 81 10.55 8.62 -15.64
N THR A 82 10.12 9.60 -14.85
CA THR A 82 10.79 10.91 -14.73
C THR A 82 12.21 10.76 -14.19
N PHE A 83 12.47 9.80 -13.29
CA PHE A 83 13.83 9.53 -12.83
C PHE A 83 14.68 8.90 -13.90
N ALA A 84 14.12 7.97 -14.69
CA ALA A 84 14.87 7.39 -15.79
C ALA A 84 15.24 8.46 -16.82
N TYR A 85 14.31 9.38 -17.11
CA TYR A 85 14.56 10.52 -17.98
C TYR A 85 15.58 11.51 -17.40
N SER A 86 15.53 11.78 -16.10
CA SER A 86 16.38 12.82 -15.48
C SER A 86 17.75 12.32 -15.02
N TYR A 87 17.90 11.02 -14.75
CA TYR A 87 19.10 10.44 -14.15
C TYR A 87 19.66 9.25 -14.94
N GLY A 88 18.99 8.82 -16.00
CA GLY A 88 19.42 7.69 -16.84
C GLY A 88 19.05 6.33 -16.24
N ILE A 89 19.80 5.30 -16.68
CA ILE A 89 19.51 3.88 -16.45
C ILE A 89 19.44 3.48 -14.95
N GLY A 90 20.07 4.26 -14.07
CA GLY A 90 19.99 4.05 -12.62
C GLY A 90 18.62 4.39 -12.03
N GLY A 91 17.86 5.31 -12.62
CA GLY A 91 16.58 5.81 -12.11
C GLY A 91 15.54 4.71 -11.86
N PRO A 92 15.20 3.87 -12.86
CA PRO A 92 14.25 2.77 -12.71
C PRO A 92 14.60 1.81 -11.56
N MET A 93 15.89 1.45 -11.46
CA MET A 93 16.35 0.50 -10.45
C MET A 93 16.33 1.12 -9.05
N TRP A 94 16.82 2.35 -8.89
CA TRP A 94 16.76 3.02 -7.59
C TRP A 94 15.32 3.14 -7.09
N TYR A 95 14.40 3.58 -7.96
CA TYR A 95 13.00 3.71 -7.57
C TYR A 95 12.40 2.35 -7.16
N ALA A 96 12.60 1.33 -7.98
CA ALA A 96 12.09 -0.01 -7.72
C ALA A 96 12.70 -0.63 -6.45
N ALA A 97 14.02 -0.52 -6.28
CA ALA A 97 14.74 -1.11 -5.16
C ALA A 97 14.34 -0.47 -3.83
N MET A 98 14.30 0.86 -3.77
CA MET A 98 13.94 1.58 -2.56
C MET A 98 12.49 1.30 -2.15
N GLY A 99 11.53 1.39 -3.09
CA GLY A 99 10.13 1.11 -2.79
C GLY A 99 9.88 -0.35 -2.39
N SER A 100 10.49 -1.32 -3.10
CA SER A 100 10.39 -2.74 -2.73
C SER A 100 10.93 -3.03 -1.35
N SER A 101 12.01 -2.37 -0.93
CA SER A 101 12.61 -2.56 0.40
C SER A 101 11.63 -2.22 1.53
N GLN A 102 10.80 -1.18 1.32
CA GLN A 102 9.80 -0.72 2.30
C GLN A 102 8.67 -1.75 2.44
N ILE A 103 8.22 -2.37 1.33
CA ILE A 103 7.22 -3.45 1.33
C ILE A 103 7.75 -4.68 2.08
N LEU A 104 8.96 -5.08 1.74
CA LEU A 104 9.55 -6.29 2.27
C LEU A 104 9.79 -6.16 3.77
N LEU A 105 10.19 -4.99 4.27
CA LEU A 105 10.35 -4.77 5.71
C LEU A 105 9.00 -4.70 6.43
N PHE A 106 7.95 -4.22 5.77
CA PHE A 106 6.59 -4.25 6.33
C PHE A 106 6.07 -5.68 6.56
N SER A 107 6.65 -6.70 5.91
CA SER A 107 6.33 -8.10 6.23
C SER A 107 6.62 -8.47 7.69
N LEU A 108 7.61 -7.84 8.33
CA LEU A 108 7.93 -8.04 9.75
C LEU A 108 6.82 -7.49 10.65
N ILE A 109 6.28 -6.32 10.30
CA ILE A 109 5.13 -5.71 10.97
C ILE A 109 3.91 -6.61 10.81
N ALA A 110 3.65 -7.11 9.60
CA ALA A 110 2.53 -8.00 9.33
C ALA A 110 2.55 -9.25 10.23
N ILE A 111 3.73 -9.86 10.44
CA ILE A 111 3.87 -11.00 11.37
C ILE A 111 3.51 -10.58 12.79
N LYS A 112 4.06 -9.46 13.27
CA LYS A 112 3.84 -9.01 14.65
C LYS A 112 2.39 -8.67 14.93
N ILE A 113 1.66 -8.11 13.98
CA ILE A 113 0.21 -7.92 14.11
C ILE A 113 -0.48 -9.26 14.36
N LYS A 114 -0.12 -10.30 13.60
CA LYS A 114 -0.75 -11.63 13.72
C LYS A 114 -0.37 -12.39 14.97
N THR A 115 0.82 -12.14 15.51
CA THR A 115 1.28 -12.79 16.75
C THR A 115 0.80 -12.04 18.00
N ASN A 116 0.80 -10.71 17.98
CA ASN A 116 0.66 -9.88 19.19
C ASN A 116 -0.63 -9.05 19.24
N ALA A 117 -1.28 -8.81 18.09
CA ALA A 117 -2.49 -7.99 18.02
C ALA A 117 -3.52 -8.52 16.99
N PRO A 118 -3.91 -9.81 17.06
CA PRO A 118 -4.75 -10.46 16.04
C PRO A 118 -6.17 -9.87 15.97
N GLY A 119 -6.63 -9.15 17.00
CA GLY A 119 -7.95 -8.54 17.04
C GLY A 119 -7.99 -7.06 16.65
N ALA A 120 -6.87 -6.46 16.28
CA ALA A 120 -6.81 -5.06 15.85
C ALA A 120 -7.57 -4.82 14.53
N HIS A 121 -8.19 -3.66 14.41
CA HIS A 121 -8.77 -3.12 13.17
C HIS A 121 -7.88 -2.04 12.58
N THR A 122 -7.11 -1.31 13.41
CA THR A 122 -6.18 -0.29 12.95
C THR A 122 -4.86 -0.32 13.72
N PHE A 123 -3.81 0.31 13.19
CA PHE A 123 -2.53 0.35 13.89
C PHE A 123 -2.55 1.26 15.14
N PRO A 124 -3.31 2.38 15.19
CA PRO A 124 -3.36 3.15 16.42
C PRO A 124 -4.02 2.38 17.56
N GLU A 125 -5.01 1.49 17.32
CA GLU A 125 -5.55 0.60 18.36
C GLU A 125 -4.47 -0.26 19.04
N ILE A 126 -3.48 -0.72 18.28
CA ILE A 126 -2.32 -1.46 18.81
C ILE A 126 -1.50 -0.56 19.74
N ILE A 127 -1.31 0.69 19.35
CA ILE A 127 -0.56 1.68 20.15
C ILE A 127 -1.34 2.05 21.41
N LEU A 128 -2.66 2.17 21.33
CA LEU A 128 -3.52 2.38 22.49
C LEU A 128 -3.37 1.23 23.49
N ALA A 129 -3.36 -0.01 23.00
CA ALA A 129 -3.19 -1.20 23.81
C ALA A 129 -1.86 -1.22 24.56
N HIS A 130 -0.75 -0.85 23.90
CA HIS A 130 0.58 -0.90 24.52
C HIS A 130 0.95 0.36 25.32
N HIS A 131 0.55 1.55 24.86
CA HIS A 131 1.12 2.82 25.31
C HIS A 131 0.11 3.86 25.80
N GLY A 132 -1.20 3.59 25.68
CA GLY A 132 -2.25 4.45 26.22
C GLY A 132 -2.73 5.56 25.28
N ARG A 133 -3.66 6.38 25.77
CA ARG A 133 -4.48 7.33 24.99
C ARG A 133 -3.67 8.44 24.33
N TRP A 134 -2.69 9.02 25.01
CA TRP A 134 -1.89 10.11 24.45
C TRP A 134 -1.02 9.67 23.28
N ASN A 135 -0.50 8.44 23.36
CA ASN A 135 0.21 7.80 22.27
C ASN A 135 -0.75 7.50 21.11
N HIS A 136 -1.93 6.95 21.40
CA HIS A 136 -2.97 6.75 20.40
C HIS A 136 -3.30 8.02 19.61
N ILE A 137 -3.56 9.14 20.30
CA ILE A 137 -3.88 10.43 19.64
C ILE A 137 -2.71 10.92 18.78
N THR A 138 -1.47 10.78 19.26
CA THR A 138 -0.28 11.16 18.50
C THR A 138 -0.23 10.40 17.18
N TYR A 139 -0.31 9.07 17.22
CA TYR A 139 -0.22 8.27 16.01
C TYR A 139 -1.46 8.33 15.12
N LEU A 140 -2.64 8.62 15.69
CA LEU A 140 -3.84 8.91 14.90
C LEU A 140 -3.66 10.19 14.06
N PHE A 141 -3.04 11.24 14.62
CA PHE A 141 -2.69 12.43 13.86
C PHE A 141 -1.73 12.10 12.71
N PHE A 142 -0.66 11.35 12.98
CA PHE A 142 0.30 10.94 11.93
C PHE A 142 -0.31 10.01 10.89
N ALA A 143 -1.26 9.15 11.27
CA ALA A 143 -2.03 8.33 10.33
C ALA A 143 -2.81 9.23 9.36
N TRP A 144 -3.64 10.14 9.89
CA TRP A 144 -4.41 11.06 9.03
C TRP A 144 -3.54 11.97 8.18
N ALA A 145 -2.45 12.50 8.73
CA ALA A 145 -1.52 13.32 7.97
C ALA A 145 -0.91 12.52 6.81
N THR A 146 -0.46 11.29 7.07
CA THR A 146 0.09 10.41 6.04
C THR A 146 -0.95 10.06 4.99
N ASN A 147 -2.13 9.56 5.38
CA ASN A 147 -3.21 9.20 4.47
C ASN A 147 -3.69 10.41 3.63
N LEU A 148 -3.72 11.62 4.19
CA LEU A 148 -4.08 12.83 3.43
C LEU A 148 -3.00 13.20 2.40
N LEU A 149 -1.72 13.12 2.76
CA LEU A 149 -0.60 13.42 1.86
C LEU A 149 -0.45 12.35 0.76
N VAL A 150 -0.56 11.07 1.10
CA VAL A 150 -0.57 9.96 0.15
C VAL A 150 -1.78 10.07 -0.77
N GLY A 151 -2.98 10.27 -0.21
CA GLY A 151 -4.19 10.52 -0.98
C GLY A 151 -4.02 11.70 -1.96
N ALA A 152 -3.32 12.75 -1.55
CA ALA A 152 -3.04 13.90 -2.41
C ALA A 152 -2.11 13.51 -3.57
N CYS A 153 -1.03 12.76 -3.34
CA CYS A 153 -0.17 12.24 -4.42
C CYS A 153 -0.98 11.49 -5.49
N LEU A 154 -1.97 10.70 -5.06
CA LEU A 154 -2.80 9.89 -5.94
C LEU A 154 -3.79 10.73 -6.74
N VAL A 155 -4.62 11.51 -6.05
CA VAL A 155 -5.75 12.25 -6.64
C VAL A 155 -5.25 13.47 -7.40
N LEU A 156 -4.35 14.27 -6.82
CA LEU A 156 -3.77 15.43 -7.50
C LEU A 156 -2.92 14.99 -8.69
N GLY A 157 -2.01 14.03 -8.49
CA GLY A 157 -1.16 13.52 -9.57
C GLY A 157 -1.97 12.94 -10.72
N GLY A 158 -3.01 12.16 -10.42
CA GLY A 158 -3.96 11.67 -11.42
C GLY A 158 -4.68 12.80 -12.16
N SER A 159 -5.20 13.78 -11.42
CA SER A 159 -5.95 14.91 -11.98
C SER A 159 -5.08 15.80 -12.88
N GLN A 160 -3.84 16.07 -12.47
CA GLN A 160 -2.89 16.87 -13.24
C GLN A 160 -2.52 16.20 -14.55
N VAL A 161 -2.28 14.88 -14.57
CA VAL A 161 -1.99 14.17 -15.82
C VAL A 161 -3.20 14.05 -16.73
N VAL A 162 -4.40 13.81 -16.18
CA VAL A 162 -5.65 13.85 -16.96
C VAL A 162 -5.79 15.23 -17.63
N GLY A 163 -5.57 16.32 -16.88
CA GLY A 163 -5.59 17.67 -17.42
C GLY A 163 -4.52 17.93 -18.47
N ALA A 164 -3.29 17.46 -18.25
CA ALA A 164 -2.18 17.63 -19.17
C ALA A 164 -2.36 16.88 -20.49
N LEU A 165 -3.03 15.71 -20.48
CA LEU A 165 -3.26 14.91 -21.68
C LEU A 165 -4.52 15.29 -22.45
N SER A 166 -5.59 15.69 -21.74
CA SER A 166 -6.93 15.87 -22.34
C SER A 166 -7.50 17.28 -22.24
N GLY A 167 -6.84 18.18 -21.51
CA GLY A 167 -7.36 19.53 -21.25
C GLY A 167 -8.54 19.58 -20.27
N VAL A 168 -8.88 18.46 -19.63
CA VAL A 168 -9.89 18.42 -18.55
C VAL A 168 -9.48 19.34 -17.41
N ASN A 169 -10.46 20.00 -16.80
CA ASN A 169 -10.21 20.87 -15.66
C ASN A 169 -9.69 20.05 -14.46
N VAL A 170 -8.49 20.37 -13.99
CA VAL A 170 -7.83 19.66 -12.87
C VAL A 170 -8.67 19.71 -11.59
N TYR A 171 -9.30 20.84 -11.27
CA TYR A 171 -10.17 20.95 -10.09
C TYR A 171 -11.41 20.06 -10.22
N GLY A 172 -12.01 19.98 -11.40
CA GLY A 172 -13.11 19.05 -11.69
C GLY A 172 -12.68 17.59 -11.49
N ALA A 173 -11.53 17.21 -12.04
CA ALA A 173 -10.96 15.87 -11.87
C ALA A 173 -10.69 15.51 -10.40
N CYS A 174 -10.20 16.47 -9.59
CA CYS A 174 -9.96 16.28 -8.15
C CYS A 174 -11.22 15.89 -7.38
N PHE A 175 -12.41 16.32 -7.81
CA PHE A 175 -13.69 15.92 -7.19
C PHE A 175 -14.28 14.66 -7.81
N LEU A 176 -14.18 14.51 -9.14
CA LEU A 176 -14.78 13.38 -9.85
C LEU A 176 -14.11 12.05 -9.48
N ILE A 177 -12.78 12.01 -9.37
CA ILE A 177 -12.03 10.79 -9.07
C ILE A 177 -12.44 10.21 -7.72
N PRO A 178 -12.32 10.92 -6.57
CA PRO A 178 -12.74 10.37 -5.29
C PRO A 178 -14.23 10.05 -5.21
N LEU A 179 -15.09 10.82 -5.89
CA LEU A 179 -16.53 10.59 -5.91
C LEU A 179 -16.89 9.26 -6.57
N VAL A 180 -16.32 8.98 -7.74
CA VAL A 180 -16.50 7.71 -8.44
C VAL A 180 -15.99 6.54 -7.59
N VAL A 181 -14.81 6.70 -6.99
CA VAL A 181 -14.20 5.67 -6.16
C VAL A 181 -15.05 5.40 -4.91
N SER A 182 -15.53 6.44 -4.24
CA SER A 182 -16.39 6.33 -3.06
C SER A 182 -17.64 5.49 -3.32
N ALA A 183 -18.27 5.66 -4.49
CA ALA A 183 -19.50 4.97 -4.82
C ALA A 183 -19.36 3.44 -4.74
N TYR A 184 -18.27 2.88 -5.26
CA TYR A 184 -18.06 1.44 -5.22
C TYR A 184 -17.50 0.98 -3.87
N VAL A 185 -16.65 1.77 -3.22
CA VAL A 185 -16.09 1.43 -1.90
C VAL A 185 -17.18 1.34 -0.84
N ILE A 186 -18.12 2.29 -0.81
CA ILE A 186 -19.28 2.29 0.09
C ILE A 186 -20.13 1.04 -0.15
N SER A 187 -20.30 0.62 -1.41
CA SER A 187 -21.12 -0.55 -1.72
C SER A 187 -20.44 -1.87 -1.32
N GLY A 188 -19.12 -1.97 -1.45
CA GLY A 188 -18.38 -3.24 -1.46
C GLY A 188 -17.51 -3.55 -0.26
N GLY A 189 -17.02 -2.54 0.46
CA GLY A 189 -16.06 -2.73 1.55
C GLY A 189 -14.74 -3.40 1.12
N LEU A 190 -13.92 -3.80 2.09
CA LEU A 190 -12.52 -4.20 1.86
C LEU A 190 -12.35 -5.45 0.98
N ARG A 191 -13.21 -6.48 1.10
CA ARG A 191 -13.09 -7.67 0.22
C ARG A 191 -13.36 -7.34 -1.24
N SER A 192 -14.39 -6.54 -1.51
CA SER A 192 -14.71 -6.12 -2.87
C SER A 192 -13.56 -5.30 -3.45
N THR A 193 -12.93 -4.45 -2.64
CA THR A 193 -11.72 -3.71 -3.03
C THR A 193 -10.56 -4.63 -3.43
N PHE A 194 -10.35 -5.78 -2.77
CA PHE A 194 -9.33 -6.74 -3.24
C PHE A 194 -9.63 -7.33 -4.62
N ILE A 195 -10.90 -7.56 -4.94
CA ILE A 195 -11.30 -8.04 -6.28
C ILE A 195 -11.12 -6.93 -7.32
N ALA A 196 -11.46 -5.69 -6.94
CA ALA A 196 -11.21 -4.51 -7.77
C ALA A 196 -9.71 -4.34 -8.06
N ASP A 197 -8.87 -4.43 -7.03
CA ASP A 197 -7.41 -4.33 -7.12
C ASP A 197 -6.85 -5.39 -8.08
N TYR A 198 -7.32 -6.62 -8.02
CA TYR A 198 -6.95 -7.65 -8.98
C TYR A 198 -7.32 -7.24 -10.42
N ALA A 199 -8.55 -6.78 -10.67
CA ALA A 199 -9.01 -6.37 -11.99
C ALA A 199 -8.20 -5.18 -12.54
N HIS A 200 -7.95 -4.16 -11.69
CA HIS A 200 -7.09 -3.02 -12.03
C HIS A 200 -5.68 -3.49 -12.42
N THR A 201 -5.11 -4.43 -11.67
CA THR A 201 -3.77 -4.96 -11.91
C THR A 201 -3.67 -5.71 -13.23
N VAL A 202 -4.71 -6.45 -13.64
CA VAL A 202 -4.75 -7.11 -14.96
C VAL A 202 -4.68 -6.08 -16.08
N ILE A 203 -5.50 -5.02 -16.03
CA ILE A 203 -5.53 -3.96 -17.05
C ILE A 203 -4.18 -3.25 -17.11
N LEU A 204 -3.59 -2.98 -15.94
CA LEU A 204 -2.28 -2.37 -15.79
C LEU A 204 -1.19 -3.19 -16.48
N PHE A 205 -1.11 -4.50 -16.25
CA PHE A 205 -0.11 -5.35 -16.90
C PHE A 205 -0.31 -5.46 -18.41
N VAL A 206 -1.55 -5.46 -18.90
CA VAL A 206 -1.81 -5.41 -20.34
C VAL A 206 -1.18 -4.15 -20.94
N ALA A 207 -1.40 -2.99 -20.34
CA ALA A 207 -0.82 -1.73 -20.80
C ALA A 207 0.72 -1.73 -20.73
N ILE A 208 1.31 -2.17 -19.60
CA ILE A 208 2.77 -2.25 -19.45
C ILE A 208 3.41 -3.17 -20.51
N LEU A 209 2.81 -4.33 -20.76
CA LEU A 209 3.32 -5.28 -21.76
C LEU A 209 3.16 -4.70 -23.18
N THR A 210 2.04 -4.05 -23.49
CA THR A 210 1.85 -3.37 -24.78
C THR A 210 2.94 -2.33 -25.03
N PHE A 211 3.23 -1.48 -24.05
CA PHE A 211 4.31 -0.49 -24.17
C PHE A 211 5.69 -1.13 -24.27
N GLY A 212 5.97 -2.16 -23.46
CA GLY A 212 7.24 -2.89 -23.52
C GLY A 212 7.49 -3.55 -24.88
N PHE A 213 6.49 -4.24 -25.45
CA PHE A 213 6.60 -4.83 -26.79
C PHE A 213 6.70 -3.76 -27.89
N SER A 214 6.00 -2.64 -27.74
CA SER A 214 6.11 -1.51 -28.66
C SER A 214 7.54 -0.96 -28.70
N MET A 215 8.14 -0.70 -27.53
CA MET A 215 9.51 -0.20 -27.40
C MET A 215 10.56 -1.21 -27.88
N TYR A 216 10.42 -2.49 -27.52
CA TYR A 216 11.48 -3.48 -27.73
C TYR A 216 11.37 -4.29 -29.02
N ALA A 217 10.22 -4.29 -29.71
CA ALA A 217 9.99 -5.23 -30.81
C ALA A 217 9.17 -4.71 -32.01
N THR A 218 8.20 -3.80 -31.83
CA THR A 218 7.21 -3.54 -32.90
C THR A 218 7.15 -2.11 -33.43
N ASN A 219 7.57 -1.10 -32.68
CA ASN A 219 7.49 0.29 -33.14
C ASN A 219 8.50 0.56 -34.29
N PRO A 220 8.12 1.26 -35.37
CA PRO A 220 9.02 1.48 -36.51
C PRO A 220 10.27 2.33 -36.24
N GLU A 221 10.22 3.24 -35.26
CA GLU A 221 11.33 4.19 -34.98
C GLU A 221 12.38 3.59 -34.05
N VAL A 222 11.91 2.83 -33.05
CA VAL A 222 12.78 2.14 -32.08
C VAL A 222 12.80 0.64 -32.32
N GLY A 223 11.69 -0.07 -32.09
CA GLY A 223 11.40 -1.45 -32.56
C GLY A 223 12.37 -2.57 -32.17
N SER A 224 13.49 -2.26 -31.54
CA SER A 224 14.54 -3.20 -31.15
C SER A 224 15.38 -2.60 -30.04
N ILE A 225 15.85 -3.44 -29.12
CA ILE A 225 16.70 -3.00 -28.01
C ILE A 225 18.03 -2.40 -28.53
N SER A 226 18.55 -2.90 -29.65
CA SER A 226 19.73 -2.36 -30.31
C SER A 226 19.51 -0.92 -30.77
N LYS A 227 18.43 -0.63 -31.49
CA LYS A 227 18.14 0.73 -31.93
C LYS A 227 17.80 1.64 -30.75
N PHE A 228 17.13 1.12 -29.71
CA PHE A 228 16.88 1.86 -28.48
C PHE A 228 18.18 2.33 -27.82
N TYR A 229 19.18 1.45 -27.73
CA TYR A 229 20.52 1.81 -27.26
C TYR A 229 21.14 2.93 -28.11
N ASP A 230 21.08 2.82 -29.44
CA ASP A 230 21.68 3.83 -30.33
C ASP A 230 21.06 5.21 -30.14
N LEU A 231 19.73 5.24 -30.00
CA LEU A 231 18.99 6.47 -29.72
C LEU A 231 19.34 7.08 -28.36
N LEU A 232 19.59 6.26 -27.33
CA LEU A 232 20.05 6.76 -26.02
C LEU A 232 21.46 7.33 -26.07
N VAL A 233 22.35 6.73 -26.86
CA VAL A 233 23.70 7.27 -27.10
C VAL A 233 23.63 8.61 -27.84
N GLU A 234 22.71 8.73 -28.80
CA GLU A 234 22.45 9.99 -29.51
C GLU A 234 21.86 11.05 -28.58
N ALA A 235 20.84 10.70 -27.79
CA ALA A 235 20.25 11.58 -26.78
C ALA A 235 21.29 12.05 -25.75
N GLY A 236 22.26 11.21 -25.38
CA GLY A 236 23.36 11.60 -24.49
C GLY A 236 24.31 12.65 -25.07
N LYS A 237 24.37 12.79 -26.40
CA LYS A 237 25.14 13.84 -27.08
C LYS A 237 24.35 15.14 -27.21
N ASP A 238 23.06 15.02 -27.53
CA ASP A 238 22.20 16.17 -27.81
C ASP A 238 21.64 16.82 -26.53
N MET A 239 21.36 16.00 -25.51
CA MET A 239 20.81 16.39 -24.22
C MET A 239 21.56 15.69 -23.07
N PRO A 240 22.84 16.06 -22.83
CA PRO A 240 23.65 15.44 -21.79
C PRO A 240 23.12 15.74 -20.38
N LEU A 241 23.08 14.71 -19.52
CA LEU A 241 22.68 14.84 -18.12
C LEU A 241 23.85 15.36 -17.26
N ALA A 242 23.78 16.61 -16.82
CA ALA A 242 24.91 17.30 -16.16
C ALA A 242 25.51 16.55 -14.94
N SER A 243 24.69 15.82 -14.18
CA SER A 243 25.13 15.09 -12.98
C SER A 243 25.70 13.69 -13.26
N ASN A 244 25.68 13.24 -14.51
CA ASN A 244 26.04 11.89 -14.91
C ASN A 244 27.50 11.80 -15.39
N ALA A 245 28.16 10.66 -15.14
CA ALA A 245 29.48 10.38 -15.69
C ALA A 245 29.48 10.28 -17.24
N HIS A 246 30.66 10.14 -17.82
CA HIS A 246 30.87 9.98 -19.28
C HIS A 246 30.26 11.10 -20.12
N GLY A 247 30.38 12.34 -19.64
CA GLY A 247 29.87 13.51 -20.35
C GLY A 247 28.34 13.64 -20.34
N GLY A 248 27.66 12.99 -19.40
CA GLY A 248 26.21 13.08 -19.24
C GLY A 248 25.42 11.93 -19.85
N SER A 249 26.01 10.74 -19.92
CA SER A 249 25.41 9.54 -20.51
C SER A 249 24.14 9.09 -19.78
N TYR A 250 23.11 8.69 -20.54
CA TYR A 250 21.92 8.00 -20.01
C TYR A 250 22.22 6.55 -19.59
N LEU A 251 23.35 6.02 -20.03
CA LEU A 251 23.73 4.61 -19.90
C LEU A 251 24.73 4.38 -18.78
N THR A 252 24.85 5.32 -17.82
CA THR A 252 25.66 5.15 -16.62
C THR A 252 24.82 5.16 -15.35
N PHE A 253 25.23 4.36 -14.37
CA PHE A 253 24.67 4.40 -13.02
C PHE A 253 25.22 5.54 -12.17
N LYS A 254 26.33 6.16 -12.59
CA LYS A 254 26.97 7.23 -11.85
C LYS A 254 26.24 8.55 -12.08
N SER A 255 25.14 8.73 -11.34
CA SER A 255 24.36 9.96 -11.25
C SER A 255 24.33 10.47 -9.81
N ASN A 256 25.00 11.59 -9.52
CA ASN A 256 25.05 12.12 -8.15
C ASN A 256 23.66 12.54 -7.65
N ASP A 257 22.92 13.26 -8.49
CA ASP A 257 21.59 13.75 -8.16
C ASP A 257 20.59 12.59 -8.08
N GLY A 258 20.74 11.58 -8.96
CA GLY A 258 19.97 10.35 -8.88
C GLY A 258 20.19 9.57 -7.57
N LEU A 259 21.42 9.57 -7.03
CA LEU A 259 21.70 8.94 -5.72
C LEU A 259 21.09 9.74 -4.56
N VAL A 260 21.18 11.08 -4.60
CA VAL A 260 20.53 11.94 -3.59
C VAL A 260 19.02 11.69 -3.59
N PHE A 261 18.40 11.64 -4.78
CA PHE A 261 16.99 11.31 -4.89
C PHE A 261 16.71 9.91 -4.35
N ALA A 262 17.53 8.90 -4.69
CA ALA A 262 17.32 7.55 -4.17
C ALA A 262 17.30 7.51 -2.63
N ILE A 263 18.18 8.27 -1.97
CA ILE A 263 18.20 8.41 -0.51
C ILE A 263 16.93 9.12 -0.01
N ASP A 264 16.54 10.22 -0.67
CA ASP A 264 15.32 10.95 -0.36
C ASP A 264 14.08 10.06 -0.40
N LEU A 265 13.92 9.32 -1.50
CA LEU A 265 12.81 8.39 -1.74
C LEU A 265 12.82 7.22 -0.74
N LEU A 266 14.00 6.71 -0.37
CA LEU A 266 14.09 5.66 0.64
C LEU A 266 13.52 6.14 1.96
N VAL A 267 13.95 7.32 2.42
CA VAL A 267 13.52 7.88 3.71
C VAL A 267 12.05 8.29 3.65
N ALA A 268 11.66 9.08 2.64
CA ALA A 268 10.28 9.54 2.47
C ALA A 268 9.30 8.36 2.34
N GLY A 269 9.67 7.31 1.59
CA GLY A 269 8.81 6.14 1.41
C GLY A 269 8.70 5.24 2.66
N PHE A 270 9.70 5.20 3.55
CA PHE A 270 9.48 4.59 4.87
C PHE A 270 8.38 5.32 5.64
N CYS A 271 8.35 6.65 5.50
CA CYS A 271 7.37 7.48 6.18
C CYS A 271 5.96 7.26 5.64
N THR A 272 5.80 7.14 4.32
CA THR A 272 4.50 6.78 3.74
C THR A 272 4.08 5.38 4.15
N VAL A 273 4.93 4.37 3.95
CA VAL A 273 4.52 2.97 4.06
C VAL A 273 4.17 2.55 5.49
N TRP A 274 4.93 3.04 6.48
CA TRP A 274 4.79 2.55 7.85
C TRP A 274 3.70 3.29 8.64
N LEU A 275 3.32 4.50 8.22
CA LEU A 275 2.29 5.30 8.91
C LEU A 275 0.95 5.32 8.19
N ASP A 276 0.89 4.86 6.94
CA ASP A 276 -0.34 4.84 6.18
C ASP A 276 -1.18 3.60 6.51
N GLN A 277 -2.34 3.84 7.11
CA GLN A 277 -3.28 2.81 7.55
C GLN A 277 -3.77 1.90 6.40
N ALA A 278 -3.68 2.29 5.13
CA ALA A 278 -4.04 1.46 3.99
C ALA A 278 -3.16 0.19 3.91
N TYR A 279 -1.88 0.30 4.26
CA TYR A 279 -0.96 -0.84 4.31
C TYR A 279 -1.27 -1.77 5.48
N TRP A 280 -1.56 -1.19 6.64
CA TRP A 280 -1.96 -1.94 7.83
C TRP A 280 -3.25 -2.70 7.59
N GLN A 281 -4.22 -2.16 6.84
CA GLN A 281 -5.44 -2.90 6.55
C GLN A 281 -5.23 -4.15 5.72
N ARG A 282 -4.27 -4.13 4.78
CA ARG A 282 -3.94 -5.33 4.00
C ARG A 282 -3.30 -6.39 4.88
N ALA A 283 -2.47 -5.98 5.85
CA ALA A 283 -1.89 -6.91 6.81
C ALA A 283 -2.98 -7.49 7.70
N ILE A 284 -3.89 -6.66 8.21
CA ILE A 284 -5.00 -7.08 9.06
C ILE A 284 -5.93 -8.04 8.30
N ALA A 285 -6.23 -7.79 7.03
CA ALA A 285 -7.09 -8.66 6.21
C ALA A 285 -6.46 -10.00 5.80
N SER A 286 -5.14 -10.13 5.88
CA SER A 286 -4.43 -11.35 5.49
C SER A 286 -4.60 -12.50 6.49
N ARG A 287 -4.53 -13.74 6.02
CA ARG A 287 -4.50 -14.93 6.89
C ARG A 287 -3.17 -15.04 7.63
N PRO A 288 -3.15 -15.38 8.94
CA PRO A 288 -1.93 -15.46 9.74
C PRO A 288 -0.84 -16.35 9.11
N GLU A 289 -1.18 -17.57 8.73
CA GLU A 289 -0.24 -18.65 8.31
C GLU A 289 0.48 -18.34 6.98
N THR A 290 -0.13 -17.46 6.18
CA THR A 290 0.30 -17.25 4.79
C THR A 290 0.58 -15.79 4.44
N SER A 291 0.34 -14.87 5.37
CA SER A 291 0.61 -13.43 5.26
C SER A 291 2.02 -13.12 4.77
N VAL A 292 3.05 -13.74 5.38
CA VAL A 292 4.46 -13.46 5.05
C VAL A 292 4.79 -13.78 3.60
N LYS A 293 4.32 -14.91 3.09
CA LYS A 293 4.56 -15.28 1.68
C LYS A 293 3.93 -14.26 0.75
N ALA A 294 2.71 -13.83 1.04
CA ALA A 294 2.02 -12.82 0.24
C ALA A 294 2.78 -11.49 0.21
N TYR A 295 3.32 -11.05 1.35
CA TYR A 295 4.14 -9.83 1.42
C TYR A 295 5.49 -9.96 0.72
N LEU A 296 6.18 -11.09 0.86
CA LEU A 296 7.48 -11.29 0.20
C LEU A 296 7.32 -11.36 -1.32
N PHE A 297 6.40 -12.19 -1.83
CA PHE A 297 6.16 -12.29 -3.27
C PHE A 297 5.51 -11.03 -3.84
N GLY A 298 4.58 -10.40 -3.10
CA GLY A 298 3.99 -9.12 -3.47
C GLY A 298 5.02 -8.00 -3.55
N GLY A 299 5.93 -7.90 -2.56
CA GLY A 299 7.01 -6.90 -2.54
C GLY A 299 8.00 -7.07 -3.69
N MET A 300 8.30 -8.31 -4.08
CA MET A 300 9.14 -8.61 -5.25
C MET A 300 8.40 -8.40 -6.57
N ALA A 301 7.12 -8.72 -6.65
CA ALA A 301 6.31 -8.47 -7.84
C ALA A 301 6.07 -6.96 -8.05
N TRP A 302 6.07 -6.18 -6.97
CA TRP A 302 6.03 -4.73 -7.13
C TRP A 302 7.30 -4.21 -7.79
N TYR A 303 8.49 -4.75 -7.48
CA TYR A 303 9.78 -4.32 -8.08
C TYR A 303 9.74 -4.27 -9.61
N GLY A 304 9.17 -5.29 -10.24
CA GLY A 304 9.19 -5.42 -11.70
C GLY A 304 8.38 -4.35 -12.42
N ILE A 305 7.40 -3.75 -11.76
CA ILE A 305 6.54 -2.72 -12.35
C ILE A 305 7.32 -1.43 -12.62
N PRO A 306 7.80 -0.66 -11.62
CA PRO A 306 8.56 0.55 -11.87
C PRO A 306 9.88 0.23 -12.58
N PHE A 307 10.52 -0.90 -12.28
CA PHE A 307 11.78 -1.24 -12.94
C PHE A 307 11.62 -1.42 -14.45
N GLY A 308 10.69 -2.29 -14.88
CA GLY A 308 10.47 -2.55 -16.30
C GLY A 308 9.76 -1.41 -17.01
N PHE A 309 8.74 -0.83 -16.39
CA PHE A 309 7.97 0.27 -16.97
C PHE A 309 8.84 1.50 -17.18
N ALA A 310 9.59 1.96 -16.17
CA ALA A 310 10.43 3.15 -16.31
C ALA A 310 11.65 2.92 -17.20
N THR A 311 12.19 1.70 -17.25
CA THR A 311 13.25 1.36 -18.22
C THR A 311 12.75 1.51 -19.65
N ALA A 312 11.53 1.06 -19.96
CA ALA A 312 10.96 1.23 -21.29
C ALA A 312 10.50 2.67 -21.52
N MET A 313 9.66 3.20 -20.64
CA MET A 313 8.92 4.44 -20.86
C MET A 313 9.72 5.69 -20.51
N GLY A 314 10.49 5.68 -19.42
CA GLY A 314 11.28 6.83 -19.01
C GLY A 314 12.54 7.01 -19.85
N LEU A 315 13.34 5.96 -20.06
CA LEU A 315 14.47 6.03 -21.01
C LEU A 315 13.96 6.19 -22.46
N GLY A 316 12.81 5.60 -22.78
CA GLY A 316 12.13 5.81 -24.06
C GLY A 316 11.84 7.28 -24.35
N CYS A 317 11.58 8.08 -23.31
CA CYS A 317 11.34 9.50 -23.45
C CYS A 317 12.59 10.21 -23.97
N ALA A 318 13.76 9.89 -23.40
CA ALA A 318 15.05 10.42 -23.85
C ALA A 318 15.37 9.95 -25.28
N ALA A 319 15.21 8.65 -25.57
CA ALA A 319 15.52 8.08 -26.87
C ALA A 319 14.65 8.61 -28.02
N LEU A 320 13.38 8.92 -27.75
CA LEU A 320 12.43 9.37 -28.77
C LEU A 320 12.32 10.89 -28.85
N THR A 321 13.02 11.66 -28.03
CA THR A 321 12.92 13.13 -28.00
C THR A 321 13.19 13.77 -29.37
N SER A 322 14.16 13.23 -30.14
CA SER A 322 14.51 13.71 -31.48
C SER A 322 13.61 13.18 -32.59
N SER A 323 12.58 12.40 -32.26
CA SER A 323 11.67 11.83 -33.23
C SER A 323 10.52 12.79 -33.58
N PRO A 324 10.11 12.91 -34.86
CA PRO A 324 8.90 13.64 -35.26
C PRO A 324 7.60 13.14 -34.62
N SER A 325 7.57 11.89 -34.12
CA SER A 325 6.44 11.34 -33.37
C SER A 325 6.34 11.89 -31.95
N PHE A 326 7.41 12.50 -31.44
CA PHE A 326 7.47 13.02 -30.07
C PHE A 326 6.59 14.25 -29.91
N PRO A 327 5.80 14.33 -28.83
CA PRO A 327 4.78 15.37 -28.69
C PRO A 327 5.29 16.82 -28.67
N THR A 328 6.52 17.05 -28.22
CA THR A 328 7.13 18.39 -28.13
C THR A 328 8.20 18.62 -29.19
N TYR A 329 8.32 17.72 -30.17
CA TYR A 329 9.33 17.78 -31.21
C TYR A 329 9.39 19.18 -31.89
N PRO A 330 10.58 19.76 -32.12
CA PRO A 330 11.92 19.18 -31.89
C PRO A 330 12.49 19.40 -30.49
N ASN A 331 11.70 19.92 -29.55
CA ASN A 331 12.18 20.28 -28.22
C ASN A 331 12.02 19.11 -27.22
N PRO A 332 12.96 18.96 -26.27
CA PRO A 332 12.76 18.10 -25.12
C PRO A 332 11.61 18.61 -24.24
N LEU A 333 11.18 17.77 -23.29
CA LEU A 333 10.19 18.19 -22.30
C LEU A 333 10.74 19.38 -21.49
N SER A 334 9.88 20.38 -21.24
CA SER A 334 10.24 21.47 -20.36
C SER A 334 10.41 20.96 -18.91
N ALA A 335 11.12 21.72 -18.08
CA ALA A 335 11.28 21.37 -16.66
C ALA A 335 9.93 21.21 -15.93
N ALA A 336 8.93 22.02 -16.28
CA ALA A 336 7.58 21.93 -15.73
C ALA A 336 6.84 20.66 -16.19
N GLN A 337 6.98 20.29 -17.46
CA GLN A 337 6.41 19.04 -18.00
C GLN A 337 7.05 17.81 -17.37
N ASN A 338 8.38 17.82 -17.21
CA ASN A 338 9.10 16.73 -16.56
C ASN A 338 8.74 16.59 -15.07
N GLY A 339 8.66 17.70 -14.33
CA GLY A 339 8.23 17.75 -12.93
C GLY A 339 6.76 17.35 -12.73
N SER A 340 5.92 17.53 -13.75
CA SER A 340 4.54 17.03 -13.75
C SER A 340 4.42 15.53 -14.08
N GLY A 341 5.54 14.83 -14.28
CA GLY A 341 5.56 13.40 -14.56
C GLY A 341 5.24 13.01 -16.01
N LEU A 342 5.35 13.94 -16.97
CA LEU A 342 4.90 13.71 -18.36
C LEU A 342 5.87 12.88 -19.23
N SER A 343 6.99 12.41 -18.66
CA SER A 343 7.98 11.57 -19.35
C SER A 343 7.36 10.28 -19.95
N ALA A 344 6.69 9.47 -19.13
CA ALA A 344 6.00 8.26 -19.60
C ALA A 344 4.85 8.55 -20.58
N PRO A 345 3.96 9.52 -20.31
CA PRO A 345 2.95 9.91 -21.29
C PRO A 345 3.52 10.37 -22.63
N ALA A 346 4.62 11.12 -22.64
CA ALA A 346 5.28 11.55 -23.86
C ALA A 346 5.79 10.36 -24.70
N THR A 347 6.41 9.38 -24.04
CA THR A 347 6.82 8.13 -24.70
C THR A 347 5.63 7.33 -25.24
N ALA A 348 4.52 7.28 -24.49
CA ALA A 348 3.32 6.60 -24.95
C ALA A 348 2.77 7.22 -26.25
N ILE A 349 2.79 8.56 -26.34
CA ILE A 349 2.40 9.31 -27.54
C ILE A 349 3.38 9.02 -28.69
N ALA A 350 4.68 9.06 -28.45
CA ALA A 350 5.68 8.79 -29.48
C ALA A 350 5.57 7.34 -30.03
N LEU A 351 5.26 6.38 -29.16
CA LEU A 351 5.15 4.97 -29.55
C LEU A 351 3.87 4.63 -30.31
N LEU A 352 2.72 5.16 -29.88
CA LEU A 352 1.39 4.69 -30.31
C LEU A 352 0.40 5.82 -30.62
N GLY A 353 0.87 7.07 -30.71
CA GLY A 353 0.07 8.25 -31.00
C GLY A 353 -1.05 8.49 -29.97
N THR A 354 -2.22 8.90 -30.46
CA THR A 354 -3.43 9.14 -29.64
C THR A 354 -3.88 7.89 -28.89
N GLY A 355 -3.73 6.70 -29.50
CA GLY A 355 -4.03 5.42 -28.85
C GLY A 355 -3.12 5.15 -27.64
N GLY A 356 -1.84 5.51 -27.75
CA GLY A 356 -0.89 5.45 -26.64
C GLY A 356 -1.25 6.38 -25.50
N ALA A 357 -1.63 7.63 -25.80
CA ALA A 357 -2.11 8.57 -24.80
C ALA A 357 -3.35 8.06 -24.07
N GLY A 358 -4.32 7.48 -24.80
CA GLY A 358 -5.52 6.88 -24.22
C GLY A 358 -5.21 5.67 -23.33
N LEU A 359 -4.32 4.78 -23.77
CA LEU A 359 -3.87 3.63 -22.98
C LEU A 359 -3.12 4.05 -21.71
N MET A 360 -2.28 5.09 -21.80
CA MET A 360 -1.58 5.66 -20.65
C MET A 360 -2.56 6.27 -19.65
N LEU A 361 -3.55 7.02 -20.14
CA LEU A 361 -4.59 7.61 -19.30
C LEU A 361 -5.44 6.53 -18.59
N LEU A 362 -5.78 5.45 -19.30
CA LEU A 362 -6.44 4.29 -18.71
C LEU A 362 -5.58 3.63 -17.62
N LEU A 363 -4.31 3.34 -17.91
CA LEU A 363 -3.37 2.74 -16.96
C LEU A 363 -3.24 3.61 -15.69
N LEU A 364 -3.13 4.93 -15.84
CA LEU A 364 -3.05 5.85 -14.71
C LEU A 364 -4.35 5.90 -13.93
N PHE A 365 -5.49 5.92 -14.62
CA PHE A 365 -6.79 5.92 -13.96
C PHE A 365 -7.00 4.65 -13.12
N MET A 366 -6.63 3.47 -13.62
CA MET A 366 -6.69 2.20 -12.87
C MET A 366 -5.77 2.21 -11.63
N ALA A 367 -4.59 2.82 -11.74
CA ALA A 367 -3.66 3.00 -10.62
C ALA A 367 -4.24 3.94 -9.54
N VAL A 368 -4.82 5.07 -9.95
CA VAL A 368 -5.41 6.06 -9.04
C VAL A 368 -6.65 5.50 -8.35
N THR A 369 -7.56 4.83 -9.07
CA THR A 369 -8.79 4.29 -8.47
C THR A 369 -8.49 3.23 -7.42
N SER A 370 -7.58 2.29 -7.71
CA SER A 370 -7.15 1.27 -6.74
C SER A 370 -6.59 1.92 -5.47
N ALA A 371 -5.56 2.75 -5.60
CA ALA A 371 -4.88 3.31 -4.44
C ALA A 371 -5.80 4.25 -3.65
N THR A 372 -6.60 5.08 -4.33
CA THR A 372 -7.59 5.95 -3.66
C THR A 372 -8.59 5.13 -2.86
N SER A 373 -9.07 3.99 -3.38
CA SER A 373 -10.00 3.15 -2.62
C SER A 373 -9.40 2.57 -1.33
N ALA A 374 -8.10 2.28 -1.34
CA ALA A 374 -7.38 1.85 -0.15
C ALA A 374 -7.33 2.97 0.90
N GLU A 375 -7.02 4.21 0.49
CA GLU A 375 -7.01 5.39 1.36
C GLU A 375 -8.39 5.67 1.97
N LEU A 376 -9.46 5.58 1.18
CA LEU A 376 -10.82 5.81 1.66
C LEU A 376 -11.21 4.81 2.75
N ILE A 377 -10.87 3.53 2.57
CA ILE A 377 -11.11 2.50 3.60
C ILE A 377 -10.24 2.73 4.83
N ALA A 378 -8.97 3.10 4.62
CA ALA A 378 -8.03 3.37 5.70
C ALA A 378 -8.54 4.46 6.62
N VAL A 379 -8.83 5.65 6.09
CA VAL A 379 -9.32 6.79 6.88
C VAL A 379 -10.69 6.51 7.48
N SER A 380 -11.57 5.85 6.73
CA SER A 380 -12.86 5.37 7.25
C SER A 380 -12.68 4.49 8.48
N SER A 381 -11.73 3.55 8.46
CA SER A 381 -11.47 2.66 9.59
C SER A 381 -10.92 3.44 10.80
N LEU A 382 -10.05 4.43 10.59
CA LEU A 382 -9.57 5.31 11.66
C LEU A 382 -10.73 6.09 12.31
N ILE A 383 -11.63 6.66 11.50
CA ILE A 383 -12.81 7.37 12.03
C ILE A 383 -13.72 6.41 12.82
N THR A 384 -13.97 5.21 12.29
CA THR A 384 -14.89 4.26 12.90
C THR A 384 -14.34 3.63 14.19
N PHE A 385 -13.10 3.14 14.19
CA PHE A 385 -12.54 2.37 15.31
C PHE A 385 -11.75 3.26 16.28
N ASP A 386 -10.95 4.18 15.79
CA ASP A 386 -10.07 5.01 16.63
C ASP A 386 -10.76 6.24 17.21
N VAL A 387 -11.80 6.76 16.56
CA VAL A 387 -12.56 7.92 17.06
C VAL A 387 -13.91 7.49 17.60
N TYR A 388 -14.79 6.98 16.74
CA TYR A 388 -16.19 6.76 17.07
C TYR A 388 -16.33 5.65 18.11
N LYS A 389 -15.81 4.45 17.84
CA LYS A 389 -15.89 3.33 18.78
C LYS A 389 -15.03 3.57 20.02
N THR A 390 -13.85 4.17 19.90
CA THR A 390 -12.95 4.31 21.05
C THR A 390 -13.36 5.41 22.02
N TYR A 391 -13.79 6.59 21.53
CA TYR A 391 -14.03 7.76 22.38
C TYR A 391 -15.48 8.26 22.41
N ILE A 392 -16.28 8.03 21.36
CA ILE A 392 -17.65 8.57 21.27
C ILE A 392 -18.68 7.56 21.78
N LYS A 393 -18.61 6.33 21.30
CA LYS A 393 -19.58 5.26 21.59
C LYS A 393 -18.92 3.87 21.66
N PRO A 394 -18.35 3.49 22.82
CA PRO A 394 -17.72 2.17 23.04
C PRO A 394 -18.63 0.97 22.81
N THR A 395 -19.94 1.14 23.00
CA THR A 395 -20.96 0.08 22.86
C THR A 395 -21.65 0.09 21.49
N ALA A 396 -21.04 0.70 20.46
CA ALA A 396 -21.61 0.79 19.13
C ALA A 396 -21.86 -0.58 18.49
N THR A 397 -23.04 -0.75 17.88
CA THR A 397 -23.41 -1.98 17.17
C THR A 397 -22.75 -2.06 15.79
N SER A 398 -22.70 -3.25 15.19
CA SER A 398 -22.11 -3.46 13.85
C SER A 398 -22.70 -2.52 12.79
N ASP A 399 -24.03 -2.36 12.78
CA ASP A 399 -24.72 -1.44 11.87
C ASP A 399 -24.32 0.02 12.05
N GLN A 400 -24.10 0.44 13.30
CA GLN A 400 -23.64 1.81 13.61
C GLN A 400 -22.20 2.02 13.12
N LEU A 401 -21.34 1.02 13.27
CA LEU A 401 -19.98 1.06 12.78
C LEU A 401 -19.92 1.11 11.25
N VAL A 402 -20.73 0.32 10.54
CA VAL A 402 -20.81 0.39 9.06
C VAL A 402 -21.32 1.74 8.58
N ARG A 403 -22.35 2.31 9.24
CA ARG A 403 -22.83 3.66 8.92
C ARG A 403 -21.75 4.71 9.12
N MET A 404 -20.98 4.61 10.21
CA MET A 404 -19.86 5.51 10.46
C MET A 404 -18.76 5.35 9.41
N SER A 405 -18.46 4.12 8.99
CA SER A 405 -17.50 3.88 7.90
C SER A 405 -17.96 4.53 6.59
N HIS A 406 -19.23 4.37 6.21
CA HIS A 406 -19.77 5.05 5.01
C HIS A 406 -19.69 6.57 5.10
N MET A 407 -20.01 7.15 6.26
CA MET A 407 -19.86 8.59 6.49
C MET A 407 -18.40 9.03 6.40
N GLY A 408 -17.48 8.25 6.99
CA GLY A 408 -16.04 8.48 6.94
C GLY A 408 -15.51 8.53 5.51
N ILE A 409 -15.95 7.60 4.64
CA ILE A 409 -15.60 7.60 3.22
C ILE A 409 -16.04 8.91 2.54
N ILE A 410 -17.31 9.30 2.72
CA ILE A 410 -17.85 10.52 2.08
C ILE A 410 -17.12 11.77 2.56
N ILE A 411 -16.93 11.90 3.88
CA ILE A 411 -16.26 13.05 4.49
C ILE A 411 -14.82 13.15 3.98
N PHE A 412 -14.08 12.04 4.02
CA PHE A 412 -12.69 12.05 3.61
C PHE A 412 -12.53 12.32 2.11
N SER A 413 -13.41 11.80 1.25
CA SER A 413 -13.39 12.11 -0.19
C SER A 413 -13.55 13.60 -0.48
N VAL A 414 -14.42 14.30 0.24
CA VAL A 414 -14.60 15.75 0.11
C VAL A 414 -13.39 16.51 0.64
N ILE A 415 -12.84 16.10 1.80
CA ILE A 415 -11.63 16.70 2.38
C ILE A 415 -10.45 16.54 1.43
N LEU A 416 -10.24 15.32 0.92
CA LEU A 416 -9.15 14.99 0.02
C LEU A 416 -9.24 15.79 -1.29
N ALA A 417 -10.42 15.83 -1.92
CA ALA A 417 -10.65 16.62 -3.14
C ALA A 417 -10.37 18.11 -2.92
N SER A 418 -10.85 18.67 -1.80
CA SER A 418 -10.64 20.06 -1.42
C SER A 418 -9.17 20.35 -1.16
N PHE A 419 -8.47 19.46 -0.46
CA PHE A 419 -7.04 19.57 -0.20
C PHE A 419 -6.22 19.53 -1.50
N CYS A 420 -6.55 18.63 -2.43
CA CYS A 420 -5.91 18.59 -3.75
C CYS A 420 -6.14 19.89 -4.54
N CYS A 421 -7.32 20.49 -4.45
CA CYS A 421 -7.60 21.78 -5.09
C CYS A 421 -6.75 22.90 -4.51
N ILE A 422 -6.54 22.92 -3.18
CA ILE A 422 -5.68 23.91 -2.52
C ILE A 422 -4.24 23.74 -3.00
N LEU A 423 -3.71 22.51 -3.00
CA LEU A 423 -2.35 22.22 -3.49
C LEU A 423 -2.16 22.62 -4.95
N ASN A 424 -3.13 22.31 -5.81
CA ASN A 424 -3.09 22.72 -7.21
C ASN A 424 -3.12 24.25 -7.38
N ALA A 425 -3.87 24.97 -6.54
CA ALA A 425 -3.98 26.42 -6.59
C ALA A 425 -2.66 27.13 -6.23
N VAL A 426 -1.85 26.53 -5.36
CA VAL A 426 -0.51 27.02 -5.01
C VAL A 426 0.61 26.44 -5.89
N SER A 427 0.25 25.80 -7.00
CA SER A 427 1.20 25.24 -7.98
C SER A 427 2.11 24.14 -7.42
N ILE A 428 1.58 23.31 -6.52
CA ILE A 428 2.27 22.10 -6.05
C ILE A 428 2.01 20.98 -7.06
N ASP A 429 3.07 20.34 -7.52
CA ASP A 429 3.03 19.20 -8.41
C ASP A 429 3.25 17.86 -7.67
N LEU A 430 3.06 16.78 -8.41
CA LEU A 430 3.23 15.40 -7.94
C LEU A 430 4.63 15.14 -7.37
N THR A 431 5.69 15.61 -8.04
CA THR A 431 7.07 15.36 -7.63
C THR A 431 7.36 16.07 -6.30
N TRP A 432 6.91 17.31 -6.15
CA TRP A 432 7.08 18.07 -4.91
C TRP A 432 6.51 17.34 -3.68
N ILE A 433 5.28 16.81 -3.79
CA ILE A 433 4.63 16.14 -2.64
C ILE A 433 5.42 14.88 -2.25
N LEU A 434 5.85 14.08 -3.23
CA LEU A 434 6.63 12.87 -2.96
C LEU A 434 7.96 13.17 -2.28
N THR A 435 8.65 14.23 -2.73
CA THR A 435 9.95 14.62 -2.19
C THR A 435 9.82 15.17 -0.77
N VAL A 436 8.74 15.90 -0.43
CA VAL A 436 8.65 16.62 0.86
C VAL A 436 7.89 15.87 1.95
N LEU A 437 7.09 14.86 1.59
CA LEU A 437 6.20 14.17 2.53
C LEU A 437 6.91 13.67 3.79
N GLY A 438 8.11 13.09 3.65
CA GLY A 438 8.88 12.55 4.77
C GLY A 438 9.24 13.61 5.84
N VAL A 439 9.28 14.89 5.49
CA VAL A 439 9.63 15.97 6.42
C VAL A 439 8.52 16.08 7.46
N ILE A 440 7.27 16.02 6.99
CA ILE A 440 6.06 16.25 7.78
C ILE A 440 5.78 15.06 8.69
N VAL A 441 5.80 13.85 8.15
CA VAL A 441 5.37 12.65 8.90
C VAL A 441 6.51 11.76 9.37
N GLY A 442 7.74 12.00 8.92
CA GLY A 442 8.85 11.06 9.10
C GLY A 442 9.30 10.83 10.52
N GLY A 443 9.09 11.79 11.43
CA GLY A 443 9.35 11.61 12.85
C GLY A 443 8.66 10.40 13.46
N ALA A 444 7.47 10.00 12.99
CA ALA A 444 6.70 8.88 13.54
C ALA A 444 7.01 7.53 12.88
N SER A 445 7.67 7.54 11.71
CA SER A 445 7.72 6.41 10.76
C SER A 445 8.39 5.15 11.31
N ILE A 446 9.64 5.24 11.73
CA ILE A 446 10.36 4.14 12.34
C ILE A 446 9.91 3.91 13.80
N PRO A 447 9.59 4.95 14.60
CA PRO A 447 9.02 4.77 15.94
C PRO A 447 7.77 3.86 16.00
N VAL A 448 6.83 3.93 15.04
CA VAL A 448 5.68 2.99 15.03
C VAL A 448 6.12 1.54 14.85
N GLY A 449 7.14 1.28 14.04
CA GLY A 449 7.68 -0.06 13.89
C GLY A 449 8.45 -0.52 15.13
N LEU A 450 9.16 0.38 15.81
CA LEU A 450 9.83 0.08 17.08
C LEU A 450 8.85 -0.33 18.18
N ILE A 451 7.65 0.26 18.24
CA ILE A 451 6.59 -0.16 19.17
C ILE A 451 6.27 -1.66 19.04
N LEU A 452 6.33 -2.21 17.83
CA LEU A 452 6.00 -3.62 17.55
C LEU A 452 7.21 -4.56 17.53
N LEU A 453 8.34 -4.07 17.03
CA LEU A 453 9.53 -4.87 16.76
C LEU A 453 10.52 -4.82 17.92
N TRP A 454 10.45 -3.80 18.78
CA TRP A 454 11.40 -3.55 19.86
C TRP A 454 10.70 -3.37 21.21
N GLU A 455 10.70 -4.45 22.00
CA GLU A 455 10.02 -4.52 23.31
C GLU A 455 10.34 -3.37 24.29
N PRO A 456 11.58 -2.86 24.40
CA PRO A 456 11.92 -1.79 25.35
C PRO A 456 11.33 -0.41 25.06
N MET A 457 10.65 -0.20 23.92
CA MET A 457 10.03 1.08 23.58
C MET A 457 9.15 1.59 24.74
N SER A 458 9.36 2.82 25.20
CA SER A 458 8.58 3.40 26.30
C SER A 458 7.42 4.28 25.84
N SER A 459 6.43 4.53 26.71
CA SER A 459 5.30 5.42 26.40
C SER A 459 5.69 6.89 26.24
N VAL A 460 6.76 7.34 26.92
CA VAL A 460 7.29 8.70 26.73
C VAL A 460 7.98 8.82 25.37
N ALA A 461 8.79 7.82 25.02
CA ALA A 461 9.48 7.76 23.73
C ALA A 461 8.48 7.70 22.57
N ALA A 462 7.48 6.83 22.66
CA ALA A 462 6.44 6.68 21.65
C ALA A 462 5.68 7.99 21.39
N MET A 463 5.47 8.81 22.42
CA MET A 463 4.75 10.08 22.30
C MET A 463 5.63 11.22 21.78
N ALA A 464 6.84 11.38 22.33
CA ALA A 464 7.67 12.54 22.07
C ALA A 464 8.53 12.42 20.79
N SER A 465 8.98 11.20 20.45
CA SER A 465 9.85 11.01 19.28
C SER A 465 9.23 11.48 17.95
N PRO A 466 7.93 11.25 17.67
CA PRO A 466 7.31 11.78 16.46
C PRO A 466 7.40 13.30 16.33
N TRP A 467 7.08 14.02 17.40
CA TRP A 467 7.03 15.48 17.39
C TRP A 467 8.41 16.12 17.35
N VAL A 468 9.38 15.56 18.08
CA VAL A 468 10.77 16.06 18.05
C VAL A 468 11.40 15.81 16.67
N GLY A 469 11.17 14.63 16.10
CA GLY A 469 11.59 14.30 14.73
C GLY A 469 11.03 15.30 13.72
N THR A 470 9.71 15.41 13.62
CA THR A 470 9.06 16.35 12.69
C THR A 470 9.50 17.80 12.93
N GLY A 471 9.58 18.25 14.19
CA GLY A 471 9.98 19.61 14.52
C GLY A 471 11.39 19.95 14.03
N LEU A 472 12.37 19.09 14.32
CA LEU A 472 13.75 19.30 13.84
C LEU A 472 13.88 19.08 12.33
N GLY A 473 13.10 18.18 11.74
CA GLY A 473 13.00 17.98 10.30
C GLY A 473 12.55 19.24 9.56
N LEU A 474 11.50 19.89 10.04
CA LEU A 474 11.01 21.15 9.47
C LEU A 474 12.05 22.28 9.58
N VAL A 475 12.73 22.38 10.73
CA VAL A 475 13.82 23.36 10.92
C VAL A 475 14.95 23.10 9.93
N ALA A 476 15.43 21.86 9.82
CA ALA A 476 16.50 21.49 8.90
C ALA A 476 16.12 21.79 7.44
N TRP A 477 14.90 21.44 7.04
CA TRP A 477 14.38 21.69 5.70
C TRP A 477 14.42 23.18 5.34
N PHE A 478 13.78 24.04 6.15
CA PHE A 478 13.74 25.47 5.85
C PHE A 478 15.09 26.16 5.96
N VAL A 479 15.93 25.77 6.92
CA VAL A 479 17.29 26.31 7.06
C VAL A 479 18.15 25.95 5.85
N VAL A 480 18.15 24.68 5.44
CA VAL A 480 18.93 24.23 4.27
C VAL A 480 18.40 24.88 2.98
N THR A 481 17.09 24.95 2.80
CA THR A 481 16.48 25.68 1.67
C THR A 481 16.94 27.13 1.63
N LYS A 482 16.89 27.84 2.76
CA LYS A 482 17.30 29.25 2.82
C LYS A 482 18.79 29.43 2.55
N LEU A 483 19.65 28.57 3.08
CA LEU A 483 21.10 28.67 2.95
C LEU A 483 21.59 28.30 1.55
N ARG A 484 20.99 27.28 0.91
CA ARG A 484 21.43 26.79 -0.40
C ARG A 484 20.78 27.49 -1.57
N SER A 485 19.49 27.79 -1.45
CA SER A 485 18.70 28.36 -2.55
C SER A 485 18.43 29.85 -2.38
N GLY A 486 18.85 30.46 -1.26
CA GLY A 486 18.74 31.90 -0.99
C GLY A 486 17.32 32.41 -0.68
N SER A 487 16.28 31.65 -1.03
CA SER A 487 14.87 31.98 -0.80
C SER A 487 14.07 30.73 -0.42
N ILE A 488 12.90 30.93 0.19
CA ILE A 488 11.93 29.87 0.48
C ILE A 488 10.73 30.07 -0.44
N SER A 489 10.52 29.12 -1.34
CA SER A 489 9.47 29.10 -2.37
C SER A 489 9.13 27.65 -2.69
N VAL A 490 8.00 27.40 -3.37
CA VAL A 490 7.60 26.03 -3.78
C VAL A 490 8.72 25.31 -4.53
N ALA A 491 9.36 25.99 -5.49
CA ALA A 491 10.46 25.42 -6.27
C ALA A 491 11.68 25.07 -5.40
N THR A 492 12.06 25.92 -4.45
CA THR A 492 13.27 25.73 -3.63
C THR A 492 13.05 24.76 -2.47
N THR A 493 11.82 24.64 -1.97
CA THR A 493 11.45 23.65 -0.95
C THR A 493 11.27 22.26 -1.54
N GLY A 494 10.86 22.17 -2.81
CA GLY A 494 10.78 20.92 -3.58
C GLY A 494 12.10 20.46 -4.19
N ASP A 495 13.18 21.25 -4.07
CA ASP A 495 14.51 20.78 -4.44
C ASP A 495 14.85 19.54 -3.63
N VAL A 496 15.22 18.48 -4.36
CA VAL A 496 15.42 17.13 -3.81
C VAL A 496 16.45 17.13 -2.70
N THR A 497 17.53 17.90 -2.85
CA THR A 497 18.60 17.87 -1.86
C THR A 497 18.20 18.67 -0.61
N ASN A 498 17.43 19.73 -0.77
CA ASN A 498 16.88 20.48 0.37
C ASN A 498 15.87 19.64 1.14
N ALA A 499 14.94 18.98 0.43
CA ALA A 499 13.95 18.09 1.02
C ALA A 499 14.59 16.88 1.70
N ALA A 500 15.63 16.28 1.09
CA ALA A 500 16.39 15.17 1.67
C ALA A 500 16.96 15.51 3.06
N ALA A 501 17.48 16.73 3.25
CA ALA A 501 17.96 17.16 4.55
C ALA A 501 16.84 17.17 5.61
N GLY A 502 15.65 17.63 5.25
CA GLY A 502 14.46 17.59 6.11
C GLY A 502 13.99 16.17 6.40
N ASN A 503 13.87 15.33 5.36
CA ASN A 503 13.41 13.95 5.44
C ASN A 503 14.33 13.11 6.34
N ILE A 504 15.63 13.16 6.08
CA ILE A 504 16.64 12.44 6.86
C ILE A 504 16.61 12.91 8.31
N THR A 505 16.57 14.23 8.54
CA THR A 505 16.52 14.78 9.91
C THR A 505 15.25 14.31 10.62
N SER A 506 14.08 14.43 9.98
CA SER A 506 12.79 14.04 10.57
C SER A 506 12.80 12.56 11.00
N CYS A 507 13.17 11.67 10.08
CA CYS A 507 13.21 10.23 10.32
C CYS A 507 14.29 9.83 11.34
N CYS A 508 15.55 10.24 11.14
CA CYS A 508 16.66 9.80 11.99
C CYS A 508 16.57 10.38 13.40
N VAL A 509 16.14 11.63 13.57
CA VAL A 509 15.90 12.21 14.91
C VAL A 509 14.77 11.46 15.61
N GLY A 510 13.70 11.10 14.90
CA GLY A 510 12.64 10.24 15.44
C GLY A 510 13.20 8.93 16.01
N VAL A 511 14.09 8.27 15.28
CA VAL A 511 14.77 7.04 15.75
C VAL A 511 15.64 7.29 16.97
N ILE A 512 16.54 8.28 16.90
CA ILE A 512 17.48 8.58 17.99
C ILE A 512 16.73 8.93 19.27
N THR A 513 15.72 9.78 19.18
CA THR A 513 14.90 10.19 20.32
C THR A 513 14.07 9.03 20.87
N ALA A 514 13.57 8.12 20.02
CA ALA A 514 12.89 6.91 20.47
C ALA A 514 13.81 6.03 21.34
N PHE A 515 15.05 5.79 20.93
CA PHE A 515 16.02 5.04 21.73
C PHE A 515 16.37 5.77 23.02
N VAL A 516 16.80 7.02 22.94
CA VAL A 516 17.25 7.80 24.10
C VAL A 516 16.16 7.91 25.15
N LEU A 517 14.93 8.27 24.77
CA LEU A 517 13.82 8.43 25.70
C LEU A 517 13.33 7.09 26.27
N SER A 518 13.49 5.99 25.54
CA SER A 518 13.13 4.65 26.06
C SER A 518 14.06 4.22 27.19
N TYR A 519 15.35 4.54 27.09
CA TYR A 519 16.32 4.25 28.16
C TYR A 519 16.21 5.22 29.35
N LEU A 520 15.91 6.51 29.10
CA LEU A 520 15.75 7.50 30.17
C LEU A 520 14.43 7.33 30.94
N PHE A 521 13.35 6.93 30.26
CA PHE A 521 12.01 6.84 30.83
C PHE A 521 11.36 5.51 30.45
N PRO A 522 11.65 4.38 31.11
CA PRO A 522 11.23 3.04 30.67
C PRO A 522 9.74 2.72 30.91
N ALA A 523 8.95 3.66 31.44
CA ALA A 523 7.56 3.40 31.81
C ALA A 523 6.64 3.15 30.60
N LYS A 524 5.68 2.22 30.76
CA LYS A 524 4.60 1.92 29.81
C LYS A 524 3.24 2.19 30.47
N TRP A 525 2.35 2.88 29.76
CA TRP A 525 1.09 3.37 30.33
C TRP A 525 -0.15 2.56 29.90
N GLY A 526 -0.08 1.75 28.84
CA GLY A 526 -1.27 1.11 28.24
C GLY A 526 -2.10 0.27 29.20
N ALA A 527 -1.47 -0.71 29.87
CA ALA A 527 -2.16 -1.57 30.84
C ALA A 527 -2.69 -0.79 32.05
N ALA A 528 -1.91 0.16 32.58
CA ALA A 528 -2.29 0.97 33.73
C ALA A 528 -3.47 1.92 33.45
N GLU A 529 -3.63 2.36 32.20
CA GLU A 529 -4.77 3.16 31.77
C GLU A 529 -6.01 2.29 31.53
N ALA A 530 -5.84 1.11 30.94
CA ALA A 530 -6.93 0.17 30.67
C ALA A 530 -7.58 -0.36 31.96
N ASP A 531 -6.83 -0.54 33.05
CA ASP A 531 -7.38 -1.00 34.34
C ASP A 531 -8.36 -0.01 34.98
N LYS A 532 -8.41 1.24 34.52
CA LYS A 532 -9.32 2.28 35.03
C LYS A 532 -10.70 2.26 34.37
N ASP A 533 -10.85 1.57 33.24
CA ASP A 533 -12.09 1.51 32.46
C ASP A 533 -12.32 0.09 31.94
N ILE A 534 -13.42 -0.52 32.38
CA ILE A 534 -13.80 -1.89 31.98
C ILE A 534 -13.91 -2.04 30.45
N HIS A 535 -14.41 -1.03 29.74
CA HIS A 535 -14.51 -1.07 28.28
C HIS A 535 -13.14 -0.97 27.61
N ALA A 536 -12.23 -0.18 28.19
CA ALA A 536 -10.84 -0.12 27.74
C ALA A 536 -10.11 -1.45 27.96
N LYS A 537 -10.34 -2.13 29.09
CA LYS A 537 -9.80 -3.45 29.40
C LYS A 537 -10.33 -4.54 28.46
N ILE A 538 -11.64 -4.54 28.18
CA ILE A 538 -12.24 -5.48 27.21
C ILE A 538 -11.64 -5.25 25.81
N ARG A 539 -11.51 -3.99 25.38
CA ARG A 539 -10.89 -3.65 24.09
C ARG A 539 -9.43 -4.10 24.04
N LEU A 540 -8.65 -3.82 25.09
CA LEU A 540 -7.26 -4.26 25.21
C LEU A 540 -7.13 -5.78 25.01
N ASN A 541 -7.92 -6.55 25.76
CA ASN A 541 -7.93 -8.01 25.65
C ASN A 541 -8.31 -8.47 24.25
N LYS A 542 -9.34 -7.86 23.64
CA LYS A 542 -9.75 -8.20 22.27
C LYS A 542 -8.63 -7.92 21.26
N VAL A 543 -7.95 -6.79 21.35
CA VAL A 543 -6.86 -6.42 20.43
C VAL A 543 -5.70 -7.42 20.57
N LEU A 544 -5.24 -7.68 21.79
CA LEU A 544 -4.05 -8.49 22.07
C LEU A 544 -4.27 -10.00 21.94
N HIS A 545 -5.47 -10.50 22.24
CA HIS A 545 -5.76 -11.94 22.31
C HIS A 545 -6.77 -12.42 21.25
N GLY A 546 -7.41 -11.52 20.52
CA GLY A 546 -8.46 -11.86 19.55
C GLY A 546 -9.81 -12.14 20.22
N VAL A 547 -10.70 -12.84 19.51
CA VAL A 547 -12.00 -13.30 20.04
C VAL A 547 -11.93 -14.82 20.22
N THR A 548 -11.88 -15.30 21.46
CA THR A 548 -12.09 -16.71 21.78
C THR A 548 -13.59 -16.94 22.03
N PRO A 549 -14.23 -17.97 21.43
CA PRO A 549 -15.53 -18.39 21.92
C PRO A 549 -15.35 -18.82 23.39
N GLU A 550 -16.12 -18.22 24.30
CA GLU A 550 -16.35 -18.85 25.59
C GLU A 550 -16.98 -20.22 25.30
N ASN A 551 -16.46 -21.27 25.92
CA ASN A 551 -17.14 -22.55 25.96
C ASN A 551 -18.55 -22.29 26.49
N SER A 552 -19.55 -22.39 25.62
CA SER A 552 -20.96 -22.38 26.01
C SER A 552 -21.22 -23.65 26.80
N GLY A 553 -20.99 -23.60 28.10
CA GLY A 553 -21.21 -24.71 29.02
C GLY A 553 -20.19 -24.76 30.14
N GLU A 554 -20.21 -23.77 31.04
CA GLU A 554 -19.95 -23.89 32.48
C GLU A 554 -19.66 -22.50 33.04
N GLY A 555 -20.63 -21.90 33.74
CA GLY A 555 -20.43 -20.60 34.38
C GLY A 555 -21.67 -19.75 34.60
N ALA A 556 -22.84 -20.34 34.88
CA ALA A 556 -23.96 -19.61 35.46
C ALA A 556 -24.32 -20.26 36.79
N GLY A 557 -23.85 -19.66 37.89
CA GLY A 557 -24.34 -19.98 39.23
C GLY A 557 -23.26 -19.98 40.31
N SER A 558 -23.05 -18.84 40.96
CA SER A 558 -23.15 -18.69 42.44
C SER A 558 -22.44 -17.41 42.89
N VAL A 559 -23.26 -16.36 43.02
CA VAL A 559 -23.15 -15.50 44.19
C VAL A 559 -23.51 -16.37 45.40
N VAL A 560 -22.76 -16.29 46.49
CA VAL A 560 -23.23 -16.23 47.90
C VAL A 560 -22.11 -16.61 48.89
N ASP A 561 -21.83 -15.64 49.75
CA ASP A 561 -21.53 -15.67 51.19
C ASP A 561 -20.49 -16.61 51.82
N ASN A 562 -19.55 -15.95 52.50
CA ASN A 562 -18.84 -16.45 53.67
C ASN A 562 -19.83 -16.62 54.84
N ASN A 563 -20.02 -17.85 55.34
CA ASN A 563 -20.01 -18.15 56.78
C ASN A 563 -20.09 -19.66 57.10
N ALA A 564 -19.20 -20.06 58.00
CA ALA A 564 -19.22 -21.13 59.01
C ALA A 564 -20.22 -22.32 58.95
N GLY A 565 -19.68 -23.54 59.17
CA GLY A 565 -20.26 -24.49 60.14
C GLY A 565 -20.60 -25.92 59.66
N SER A 566 -19.85 -26.89 60.21
CA SER A 566 -20.27 -28.25 60.67
C SER A 566 -20.75 -29.35 59.71
N ASP A 567 -19.93 -30.42 59.63
CA ASP A 567 -20.19 -31.82 60.03
C ASP A 567 -21.20 -32.78 59.31
N ILE A 568 -20.67 -33.98 59.03
CA ILE A 568 -21.26 -35.36 59.06
C ILE A 568 -21.60 -36.12 57.74
N GLU A 569 -20.71 -37.10 57.46
CA GLU A 569 -20.85 -38.55 57.17
C GLU A 569 -21.72 -39.20 56.05
N LYS A 570 -21.00 -40.03 55.26
CA LYS A 570 -21.16 -41.48 54.91
C LYS A 570 -22.28 -42.02 53.98
N SER A 571 -21.80 -42.75 52.95
CA SER A 571 -22.02 -44.21 52.64
C SER A 571 -22.20 -44.42 51.12
N GLY A 572 -21.27 -45.04 50.36
CA GLY A 572 -21.11 -46.49 50.11
C GLY A 572 -21.80 -46.87 48.77
N GLY A 573 -21.26 -47.59 47.78
CA GLY A 573 -20.02 -48.29 47.47
C GLY A 573 -20.15 -49.01 46.09
N ASN A 574 -19.09 -48.96 45.25
CA ASN A 574 -18.55 -49.87 44.20
C ASN A 574 -19.45 -50.68 43.21
N PRO A 575 -18.93 -51.19 42.05
CA PRO A 575 -17.53 -51.24 41.57
C PRO A 575 -17.28 -50.80 40.10
N LEU A 576 -16.00 -50.54 39.80
CA LEU A 576 -15.42 -50.50 38.44
C LEU A 576 -15.53 -51.86 37.72
N PRO A 577 -15.54 -51.87 36.38
CA PRO A 577 -14.61 -52.76 35.69
C PRO A 577 -13.86 -52.13 34.50
N ALA A 578 -12.65 -52.66 34.34
CA ALA A 578 -11.85 -52.83 33.13
C ALA A 578 -11.25 -51.58 32.45
N ALA A 579 -9.93 -51.48 32.63
CA ALA A 579 -9.03 -50.77 31.73
C ALA A 579 -9.03 -51.45 30.36
N GLU A 580 -9.43 -50.71 29.32
CA GLU A 580 -9.04 -50.98 27.94
C GLU A 580 -7.99 -49.96 27.52
N GLU A 581 -6.89 -50.51 27.01
CA GLU A 581 -5.73 -49.79 26.48
C GLU A 581 -6.17 -48.81 25.37
N VAL A 582 -5.96 -47.52 25.60
CA VAL A 582 -6.04 -46.51 24.54
C VAL A 582 -4.83 -46.69 23.64
N ASN A 583 -4.98 -47.54 22.62
CA ASN A 583 -4.07 -47.60 21.50
C ASN A 583 -3.98 -46.21 20.86
N GLY A 584 -2.76 -45.66 20.84
CA GLY A 584 -2.44 -44.43 20.15
C GLY A 584 -2.76 -44.58 18.66
N HIS A 585 -3.79 -43.88 18.22
CA HIS A 585 -3.95 -43.43 16.85
C HIS A 585 -4.20 -41.92 16.91
N GLN A 586 -3.12 -41.15 16.74
CA GLN A 586 -3.25 -39.77 16.26
C GLN A 586 -3.97 -39.83 14.92
N PRO A 587 -5.12 -39.14 14.73
CA PRO A 587 -5.65 -39.00 13.39
C PRO A 587 -4.64 -38.16 12.56
N PRO A 588 -4.38 -38.56 11.31
CA PRO A 588 -3.36 -37.94 10.47
C PRO A 588 -3.72 -36.48 10.21
N SER A 589 -2.68 -35.63 10.19
CA SER A 589 -2.75 -34.23 9.77
C SER A 589 -3.21 -34.15 8.32
N ASP A 590 -4.51 -33.94 8.10
CA ASP A 590 -5.08 -33.69 6.78
C ASP A 590 -4.78 -32.24 6.36
N PRO A 591 -4.13 -31.98 5.21
CA PRO A 591 -3.67 -30.63 4.83
C PRO A 591 -4.71 -29.81 4.05
N ASN A 592 -6.01 -30.06 4.23
CA ASN A 592 -7.08 -29.27 3.60
C ASN A 592 -7.89 -28.47 4.65
N PRO A 593 -8.13 -27.17 4.43
CA PRO A 593 -8.77 -26.31 5.42
C PRO A 593 -10.24 -26.70 5.60
N GLU A 594 -10.68 -26.83 6.85
CA GLU A 594 -12.09 -26.95 7.20
C GLU A 594 -12.89 -25.86 6.48
N THR A 595 -13.71 -26.28 5.53
CA THR A 595 -14.76 -25.44 4.97
C THR A 595 -15.74 -25.18 6.11
N ILE A 596 -15.78 -23.94 6.60
CA ILE A 596 -16.80 -23.46 7.53
C ILE A 596 -18.17 -23.78 6.90
N VAL A 597 -18.86 -24.77 7.47
CA VAL A 597 -20.21 -25.15 7.05
C VAL A 597 -21.17 -24.21 7.80
N PRO A 598 -22.05 -23.46 7.11
CA PRO A 598 -22.96 -22.54 7.78
C PRO A 598 -23.82 -23.28 8.80
N THR A 599 -23.80 -22.84 10.04
CA THR A 599 -24.60 -23.45 11.12
C THR A 599 -26.05 -23.02 11.09
N GLY A 600 -26.39 -22.01 10.28
CA GLY A 600 -27.74 -21.44 10.19
C GLY A 600 -28.07 -20.49 11.35
N ASN A 601 -27.12 -20.26 12.25
CA ASN A 601 -27.24 -19.35 13.37
C ASN A 601 -26.31 -18.15 13.15
N ALA A 602 -26.90 -16.98 12.86
CA ALA A 602 -26.16 -15.76 12.56
C ALA A 602 -25.18 -15.32 13.66
N ILE A 603 -25.38 -15.75 14.92
CA ILE A 603 -24.48 -15.47 16.04
C ILE A 603 -23.28 -16.43 16.03
N VAL A 604 -23.50 -17.71 15.73
CA VAL A 604 -22.42 -18.72 15.65
C VAL A 604 -21.58 -18.46 14.42
N ASP A 605 -22.21 -18.22 13.28
CA ASP A 605 -21.53 -17.83 12.04
C ASP A 605 -20.77 -16.48 12.22
N PHE A 606 -21.24 -15.58 13.10
CA PHE A 606 -20.55 -14.33 13.49
C PHE A 606 -19.33 -14.58 14.37
N LEU A 607 -19.42 -15.51 15.33
CA LEU A 607 -18.28 -15.89 16.19
C LEU A 607 -17.21 -16.63 15.39
N GLU A 608 -17.61 -17.47 14.44
CA GLU A 608 -16.71 -18.17 13.51
C GLU A 608 -16.07 -17.23 12.49
N ALA A 609 -16.79 -16.22 11.98
CA ALA A 609 -16.24 -15.20 11.08
C ALA A 609 -15.34 -14.16 11.79
N SER A 610 -15.54 -13.96 13.10
CA SER A 610 -14.73 -13.05 13.93
C SER A 610 -13.52 -13.73 14.57
N TYR A 611 -13.32 -15.02 14.31
CA TYR A 611 -12.25 -15.82 14.91
C TYR A 611 -10.89 -15.42 14.34
N SER A 612 -10.08 -14.74 15.15
CA SER A 612 -8.65 -14.58 14.92
C SER A 612 -7.88 -15.11 16.11
N LYS A 613 -7.35 -16.34 16.00
CA LYS A 613 -6.34 -16.81 16.95
C LYS A 613 -4.99 -16.17 16.65
N PRO A 614 -4.16 -15.91 17.68
CA PRO A 614 -2.76 -15.59 17.47
C PRO A 614 -2.09 -16.67 16.61
N MET A 615 -1.21 -16.24 15.71
CA MET A 615 -0.39 -17.15 14.92
C MET A 615 0.41 -18.09 15.81
N ASP A 616 0.53 -19.36 15.42
CA ASP A 616 1.32 -20.34 16.17
C ASP A 616 2.77 -19.83 16.41
N PRO A 617 3.30 -19.86 17.65
CA PRO A 617 4.63 -19.35 17.95
C PRO A 617 5.78 -20.03 17.19
N ALA A 618 5.66 -21.31 16.80
CA ALA A 618 6.68 -21.98 16.01
C ALA A 618 6.65 -21.50 14.55
N GLU A 619 5.46 -21.38 13.98
CA GLU A 619 5.25 -20.82 12.66
C GLU A 619 5.70 -19.36 12.59
N ALA A 620 5.33 -18.53 13.57
CA ALA A 620 5.74 -17.13 13.67
C ALA A 620 7.26 -16.98 13.72
N ARG A 621 7.96 -17.85 14.48
CA ARG A 621 9.44 -17.88 14.51
C ARG A 621 10.04 -18.26 13.16
N ARG A 622 9.49 -19.25 12.47
CA ARG A 622 9.94 -19.66 11.14
C ARG A 622 9.73 -18.56 10.11
N ALA A 623 8.55 -17.95 10.12
CA ALA A 623 8.17 -16.87 9.22
C ALA A 623 9.01 -15.60 9.46
N THR A 624 9.31 -15.28 10.72
CA THR A 624 10.21 -14.18 11.10
C THR A 624 11.63 -14.41 10.59
N LYS A 625 12.19 -15.61 10.76
CA LYS A 625 13.52 -15.96 10.23
C LYS A 625 13.57 -15.84 8.71
N LEU A 626 12.53 -16.32 8.03
CA LEU A 626 12.42 -16.21 6.58
C LEU A 626 12.38 -14.73 6.14
N ALA A 627 11.54 -13.92 6.78
CA ALA A 627 11.42 -12.49 6.48
C ALA A 627 12.75 -11.76 6.71
N TYR A 628 13.47 -12.03 7.80
CA TYR A 628 14.80 -11.43 8.04
C TYR A 628 15.82 -11.86 6.98
N ALA A 629 15.94 -13.17 6.71
CA ALA A 629 16.88 -13.66 5.70
C ALA A 629 16.61 -13.04 4.34
N PHE A 630 15.33 -12.94 3.96
CA PHE A 630 14.92 -12.36 2.69
C PHE A 630 15.21 -10.86 2.62
N ASN A 631 14.87 -10.09 3.67
CA ASN A 631 15.13 -8.66 3.73
C ASN A 631 16.64 -8.36 3.72
N ILE A 632 17.45 -9.10 4.48
CA ILE A 632 18.91 -8.94 4.50
C ILE A 632 19.49 -9.24 3.11
N ALA A 633 19.07 -10.33 2.47
CA ALA A 633 19.53 -10.66 1.13
C ALA A 633 19.12 -9.57 0.12
N TYR A 634 17.89 -9.08 0.20
CA TYR A 634 17.40 -8.01 -0.66
C TYR A 634 18.20 -6.72 -0.48
N TRP A 635 18.41 -6.27 0.75
CA TRP A 635 19.22 -5.08 1.04
C TRP A 635 20.67 -5.24 0.59
N ALA A 636 21.28 -6.39 0.90
CA ALA A 636 22.66 -6.66 0.52
C ALA A 636 22.85 -6.67 -0.99
N ILE A 637 21.91 -7.22 -1.76
CA ILE A 637 22.05 -7.38 -3.21
C ILE A 637 21.47 -6.18 -3.97
N ALA A 638 20.18 -5.88 -3.77
CA ALA A 638 19.42 -4.94 -4.60
C ALA A 638 19.65 -3.46 -4.21
N LEU A 639 20.01 -3.17 -2.96
CA LEU A 639 20.26 -1.79 -2.51
C LEU A 639 21.76 -1.48 -2.42
N ILE A 640 22.58 -2.45 -2.01
CA ILE A 640 24.01 -2.23 -1.77
C ILE A 640 24.84 -2.77 -2.93
N LEU A 641 24.96 -4.10 -3.08
CA LEU A 641 25.94 -4.71 -3.97
C LEU A 641 25.77 -4.25 -5.42
N VAL A 642 24.58 -4.42 -6.01
CA VAL A 642 24.38 -4.16 -7.44
C VAL A 642 24.47 -2.65 -7.75
N PRO A 643 23.69 -1.75 -7.11
CA PRO A 643 23.74 -0.33 -7.45
C PRO A 643 25.10 0.31 -7.17
N PHE A 644 25.73 0.01 -6.03
CA PHE A 644 27.01 0.63 -5.68
C PHE A 644 28.18 0.04 -6.45
N THR A 645 28.09 -1.20 -6.95
CA THR A 645 29.10 -1.73 -7.90
C THR A 645 29.07 -0.94 -9.19
N PHE A 646 27.88 -0.74 -9.80
CA PHE A 646 27.78 0.05 -11.04
C PHE A 646 28.12 1.53 -10.82
N PHE A 647 27.68 2.11 -9.70
CA PHE A 647 27.98 3.49 -9.35
C PHE A 647 29.48 3.70 -9.09
N GLY A 648 30.10 2.82 -8.29
CA GLY A 648 31.51 2.94 -7.89
C GLY A 648 32.50 2.69 -9.03
N THR A 649 32.20 1.73 -9.91
CA THR A 649 32.99 1.47 -11.12
C THR A 649 32.75 2.51 -12.22
N GLN A 650 31.77 3.40 -12.02
CA GLN A 650 31.28 4.32 -13.05
C GLN A 650 30.96 3.58 -14.36
N TRP A 651 30.37 2.40 -14.27
CA TRP A 651 30.15 1.56 -15.45
C TRP A 651 29.25 2.28 -16.46
N GLU A 652 29.70 2.30 -17.72
CA GLU A 652 28.89 2.70 -18.86
C GLU A 652 28.41 1.43 -19.58
N PHE A 653 27.11 1.30 -19.73
CA PHE A 653 26.51 0.13 -20.34
C PHE A 653 26.86 0.10 -21.83
N THR A 654 27.49 -0.98 -22.28
CA THR A 654 27.63 -1.29 -23.71
C THR A 654 26.27 -1.73 -24.27
N ARG A 655 26.14 -1.79 -25.60
CA ARG A 655 24.93 -2.34 -26.24
C ARG A 655 24.54 -3.71 -25.68
N ALA A 656 25.49 -4.63 -25.51
CA ALA A 656 25.23 -5.95 -24.93
C ALA A 656 24.79 -5.87 -23.46
N GLY A 657 25.43 -5.01 -22.67
CA GLY A 657 25.03 -4.77 -21.28
C GLY A 657 23.61 -4.20 -21.17
N PHE A 658 23.27 -3.23 -22.03
CA PHE A 658 21.94 -2.64 -22.09
C PHE A 658 20.88 -3.63 -22.58
N THR A 659 21.22 -4.50 -23.54
CA THR A 659 20.34 -5.61 -23.93
C THR A 659 20.06 -6.52 -22.74
N GLY A 660 21.09 -6.90 -21.97
CA GLY A 660 20.92 -7.64 -20.73
C GLY A 660 20.01 -6.93 -19.73
N TRP A 661 20.19 -5.61 -19.56
CA TRP A 661 19.37 -4.76 -18.70
C TRP A 661 17.88 -4.82 -19.06
N CYS A 662 17.56 -4.55 -20.33
CA CYS A 662 16.19 -4.57 -20.83
C CYS A 662 15.56 -5.96 -20.67
N VAL A 663 16.28 -7.03 -21.00
CA VAL A 663 15.81 -8.41 -20.84
C VAL A 663 15.51 -8.73 -19.37
N VAL A 664 16.42 -8.40 -18.45
CA VAL A 664 16.21 -8.63 -17.01
C VAL A 664 15.02 -7.82 -16.50
N SER A 665 14.89 -6.55 -16.90
CA SER A 665 13.75 -5.72 -16.52
C SER A 665 12.42 -6.30 -17.00
N PHE A 666 12.38 -6.86 -18.21
CA PHE A 666 11.17 -7.43 -18.78
C PHE A 666 10.82 -8.79 -18.18
N ILE A 667 11.82 -9.60 -17.81
CA ILE A 667 11.62 -10.82 -17.01
C ILE A 667 10.94 -10.48 -15.68
N TRP A 668 11.36 -9.39 -15.02
CA TRP A 668 10.72 -8.93 -13.80
C TRP A 668 9.25 -8.51 -14.02
N VAL A 669 8.92 -7.86 -15.13
CA VAL A 669 7.53 -7.55 -15.48
C VAL A 669 6.70 -8.83 -15.62
N TRP A 670 7.22 -9.85 -16.30
CA TRP A 670 6.54 -11.14 -16.45
C TRP A 670 6.38 -11.89 -15.13
N PHE A 671 7.41 -11.91 -14.29
CA PHE A 671 7.33 -12.44 -12.94
C PHE A 671 6.19 -11.78 -12.16
N SER A 672 6.11 -10.45 -12.24
CA SER A 672 5.10 -9.65 -11.56
C SER A 672 3.69 -9.97 -12.06
N ALA A 673 3.52 -10.10 -13.38
CA ALA A 673 2.27 -10.51 -14.00
C ALA A 673 1.84 -11.92 -13.58
N ILE A 674 2.76 -12.88 -13.52
CA ILE A 674 2.47 -14.25 -13.07
C ILE A 674 2.00 -14.25 -11.61
N VAL A 675 2.69 -13.54 -10.73
CA VAL A 675 2.34 -13.43 -9.31
C VAL A 675 1.00 -12.76 -9.11
N CYS A 676 0.70 -11.69 -9.85
CA CYS A 676 -0.52 -10.89 -9.63
C CYS A 676 -1.74 -11.38 -10.41
N ILE A 677 -1.56 -12.09 -11.52
CA ILE A 677 -2.65 -12.54 -12.39
C ILE A 677 -2.89 -14.04 -12.22
N MET A 678 -1.85 -14.85 -12.39
CA MET A 678 -2.01 -16.31 -12.47
C MET A 678 -2.22 -16.95 -11.09
N TRP A 679 -1.48 -16.51 -10.08
CA TRP A 679 -1.56 -17.09 -8.74
C TRP A 679 -2.93 -16.88 -8.06
N PRO A 680 -3.55 -15.67 -8.05
CA PRO A 680 -4.88 -15.50 -7.47
C PRO A 680 -5.96 -16.32 -8.18
N LEU A 681 -5.90 -16.42 -9.52
CA LEU A 681 -6.83 -17.23 -10.31
C LEU A 681 -6.73 -18.71 -9.95
N TRP A 682 -5.50 -19.21 -9.83
CA TRP A 682 -5.26 -20.60 -9.48
C TRP A 682 -5.76 -20.94 -8.08
N GLU A 683 -5.56 -20.05 -7.09
CA GLU A 683 -6.07 -20.23 -5.72
C GLU A 683 -7.60 -20.12 -5.63
N SER A 684 -8.22 -19.31 -6.50
CA SER A 684 -9.64 -19.00 -6.46
C SER A 684 -10.51 -19.92 -7.33
N ARG A 685 -9.91 -20.82 -8.12
CA ARG A 685 -10.62 -21.72 -9.04
C ARG A 685 -11.79 -22.50 -8.43
N GLY A 686 -11.62 -23.03 -7.21
CA GLY A 686 -12.68 -23.77 -6.52
C GLY A 686 -13.87 -22.89 -6.15
N THR A 687 -13.60 -21.68 -5.66
CA THR A 687 -14.61 -20.68 -5.30
C THR A 687 -15.32 -20.14 -6.55
N MET A 688 -14.60 -19.92 -7.66
CA MET A 688 -15.23 -19.52 -8.92
C MET A 688 -16.19 -20.61 -9.45
N VAL A 689 -15.79 -21.88 -9.38
CA VAL A 689 -16.64 -23.01 -9.79
C VAL A 689 -17.88 -23.13 -8.91
N SER A 690 -17.78 -22.91 -7.60
CA SER A 690 -18.95 -22.96 -6.70
C SER A 690 -19.94 -21.85 -6.99
N ILE A 691 -19.46 -20.62 -7.21
CA ILE A 691 -20.30 -19.47 -7.61
C ILE A 691 -21.00 -19.74 -8.94
N LEU A 692 -20.26 -20.21 -9.96
CA LEU A 692 -20.85 -20.55 -11.27
C LEU A 692 -21.89 -21.66 -11.17
N LYS A 693 -21.66 -22.68 -10.33
CA LYS A 693 -22.65 -23.72 -10.04
C LYS A 693 -23.89 -23.16 -9.33
N GLY A 694 -23.73 -22.21 -8.41
CA GLY A 694 -24.82 -21.51 -7.73
C GLY A 694 -25.70 -20.72 -8.71
N ILE A 695 -25.08 -19.90 -9.56
CA ILE A 695 -25.78 -19.17 -10.64
C ILE A 695 -26.51 -20.12 -11.57
N SER A 696 -25.85 -21.21 -11.99
CA SER A 696 -26.46 -22.21 -12.86
C SER A 696 -27.67 -22.90 -12.22
N LYS A 697 -27.65 -23.15 -10.90
CA LYS A 697 -28.79 -23.71 -10.17
C LYS A 697 -29.96 -22.72 -10.07
N ASP A 698 -29.69 -21.44 -9.80
CA ASP A 698 -30.71 -20.39 -9.74
C ASP A 698 -31.34 -20.16 -11.12
N LEU A 699 -30.54 -20.12 -12.20
CA LEU A 699 -31.03 -20.04 -13.59
C LEU A 699 -31.84 -21.27 -14.02
N ARG A 700 -31.59 -22.44 -13.43
CA ARG A 700 -32.34 -23.68 -13.67
C ARG A 700 -33.55 -23.85 -12.75
N GLY A 701 -33.92 -22.83 -11.97
CA GLY A 701 -35.12 -22.83 -11.13
C GLY A 701 -35.08 -23.78 -9.92
N LYS A 702 -33.94 -24.39 -9.60
CA LYS A 702 -33.78 -25.23 -8.41
C LYS A 702 -33.43 -24.34 -7.22
N LYS A 703 -34.45 -23.72 -6.60
CA LYS A 703 -34.30 -23.05 -5.30
C LYS A 703 -33.83 -24.08 -4.27
N ASN A 704 -32.65 -23.87 -3.68
CA ASN A 704 -32.31 -24.50 -2.41
C ASN A 704 -33.35 -24.03 -1.38
N ARG A 705 -34.15 -24.97 -0.85
CA ARG A 705 -34.73 -24.80 0.47
C ARG A 705 -33.55 -24.68 1.43
N THR A 706 -33.56 -23.55 2.15
CA THR A 706 -32.59 -23.10 3.16
C THR A 706 -32.14 -24.21 4.09
#